data_AF-A0A7X6PUP3-F1
#
_entry.id   AF-A0A7X6PUP3-F1
#
_cell.length_a   1.000
_cell.length_b   1.000
_cell.length_c   1.000
_cell.angle_alpha   90.00
_cell.angle_beta   90.00
_cell.angle_gamma   90.00
#
_symmetry.space_group_name_H-M   'P 1'
#
loop_
_entity.id
_entity.type
_entity.pdbx_description
1 polymer ?
#
loop_
_entity_poly.entity_id
_entity_poly.type
_entity_poly.pdbx_seq_one_letter_code
_entity_poly.pdbx_strand_id
1 'polypeptide(L)'
;MKPNIDIVIKELPDIDEKIIKEHLDRLGEDYYEKFSSADVLSHIRLVSRINRSNPVQTSIVKTGDSNIECTVIAFDYPSEFSLITGLLSGTGFNIVSGDVYTYERKEKGLKKRRAPTERFSIQPGQPDRRMIVDFFSGYLTWSVSFEEWSRDFNQKLLSIISMLENGAEDSVMTAKNRVNEMVVRHLARMDRGAEPVLYPVELTVDNDSGPFTHLKVVSQDTPAFMYALSNALALNDIQIEHVRMRTFHGRVEDSLELTDARGGKIEERDAIERIRFSVLLTKQFTYFLARAPDPYTALSRFEFIIKDIVKQPFREEWFRHLTDGRNLKDLARLLGASDFLWEDFIRLQYESLLTVFDSAEKKTMISRSMENLPERLDKALQDAVDFKSARKILNRFKDQEIFLIDLDHILNPDLDFRFLSRKLTVLAELVINRAADIVYADLAEQHGKPKTESGLDVKYAIMGLGKLGGKALGYASDLEIILIYSDRGRSHGEKPVTNAEFFELMVKGIFHFIEAKREGIFQVDLRLRPHGNSGPLACSMESYCQYYGFGGQAHSYEILSLVRMRCIGGDSEFGARIERIRDEVLYFSNRVDFKEIRDIREKQLREKTVTGRLNAKYSPGGLVDLEYGVQTLQVMYGKNSKDIRTYSINAALNALRDNGFMSCEVYDRLSGAYRFLRILINGLRMLRGSALDLFLPATETPEFEHLARRMGYRYGDAITPAQQLYIDLETHMAAVRVFAEKYFGLDSLTRHDTGTIADLILSDTMPPEISGRILSEGGIKDTARAYVNLQGLAGRSRSSREVFGRLAILAWDIIKRTPDPDMTLNNWERFICSLASPESHYSMLLSRPMHLEMLLTIFSNSQFLSDTLIRYPGFFDWLMNPKLLNSPRKREDLENELKMAAEACCEERDWLNKLRRFRRREILRIGTRDIYMGVSTRVIMHELSILAEACTQVVLEQVIKCRLEDNDCMGSSPLDYFSVIAFGKLGGDELNYSSDIDLIGVFKPDGEATNRRREIAGKILEGIRSSLSSHTEEGYAYRVDLRLRPFGSSGEIVQSIPSIIEYYRGSAALWEKQAALKMRPVAGNIQLGHEFLEGLKPFIMAPWKSRAVVSEIERMRKKAIKNSSCLLHSGMDVKSGMGGIRDVEFMVQGLQLIYGHKKGLMAEGNTLLAIESLEEAGIFDEKTAFAIKDDYIFLRRIEHYLQILEDRQTHTIPVEKGEINTLAKKMLGTDADGEVLLQRLDECIKRVRSAYEKHLLGQA
;
A
#
# COMPACT_ATOMS: atom_id res chain seq x y z
N MET A 1 -13.23 13.79 43.55
CA MET A 1 -14.50 14.26 44.16
C MET A 1 -15.39 14.77 43.03
N LYS A 2 -16.63 14.26 42.94
CA LYS A 2 -17.61 14.71 41.94
C LYS A 2 -17.79 16.24 41.98
N PRO A 3 -17.57 16.96 40.85
CA PRO A 3 -17.69 18.42 40.83
C PRO A 3 -19.15 18.85 41.05
N ASN A 4 -19.33 19.98 41.73
CA ASN A 4 -20.67 20.55 41.98
C ASN A 4 -21.31 21.00 40.65
N ILE A 5 -22.51 20.51 40.37
CA ILE A 5 -23.25 20.78 39.14
C ILE A 5 -23.44 22.29 38.87
N ASP A 6 -23.68 23.10 39.91
CA ASP A 6 -23.89 24.55 39.76
C ASP A 6 -22.61 25.26 39.29
N ILE A 7 -21.45 24.76 39.70
CA ILE A 7 -20.14 25.26 39.25
C ILE A 7 -19.89 24.84 37.81
N VAL A 8 -20.22 23.59 37.45
CA VAL A 8 -20.04 23.07 36.09
C VAL A 8 -20.94 23.80 35.08
N ILE A 9 -22.20 24.07 35.43
CA ILE A 9 -23.13 24.85 34.60
C ILE A 9 -22.59 26.27 34.36
N LYS A 10 -22.01 26.90 35.40
CA LYS A 10 -21.42 28.24 35.29
C LYS A 10 -20.20 28.29 34.36
N GLU A 11 -19.37 27.25 34.36
CA GLU A 11 -18.18 27.14 33.51
C GLU A 11 -18.50 26.67 32.07
N LEU A 12 -19.71 26.16 31.84
CA LEU A 12 -20.20 25.65 30.54
C LEU A 12 -21.59 26.22 30.19
N PRO A 13 -21.76 27.55 30.09
CA PRO A 13 -23.08 28.18 29.90
C PRO A 13 -23.73 27.84 28.55
N ASP A 14 -22.94 27.40 27.58
CA ASP A 14 -23.38 27.11 26.21
C ASP A 14 -23.87 25.66 26.01
N ILE A 15 -23.83 24.83 27.07
CA ILE A 15 -24.18 23.41 27.02
C ILE A 15 -25.48 23.16 27.79
N ASP A 16 -26.39 22.37 27.21
CA ASP A 16 -27.65 21.98 27.84
C ASP A 16 -27.42 21.34 29.21
N GLU A 17 -28.03 21.92 30.26
CA GLU A 17 -27.96 21.45 31.65
C GLU A 17 -28.32 19.96 31.78
N LYS A 18 -29.19 19.45 30.91
CA LYS A 18 -29.57 18.04 30.90
C LYS A 18 -28.38 17.13 30.57
N ILE A 19 -27.52 17.53 29.64
CA ILE A 19 -26.32 16.77 29.26
C ILE A 19 -25.30 16.77 30.40
N ILE A 20 -25.12 17.94 31.04
CA ILE A 20 -24.22 18.11 32.19
C ILE A 20 -24.68 17.18 33.32
N LYS A 21 -25.96 17.24 33.68
CA LYS A 21 -26.54 16.40 34.73
C LYS A 21 -26.41 14.91 34.40
N GLU A 22 -26.70 14.53 33.16
CA GLU A 22 -26.64 13.14 32.74
C GLU A 22 -25.21 12.56 32.77
N HIS A 23 -24.19 13.33 32.38
CA HIS A 23 -22.79 12.91 32.50
C HIS A 23 -22.34 12.78 33.96
N LEU A 24 -22.78 13.71 34.82
CA LEU A 24 -22.43 13.71 36.23
C LEU A 24 -23.10 12.58 37.03
N ASP A 25 -24.32 12.18 36.65
CA ASP A 25 -25.10 11.20 37.43
C ASP A 25 -24.91 9.75 36.97
N ARG A 26 -24.33 9.51 35.79
CA ARG A 26 -24.22 8.16 35.20
C ARG A 26 -22.82 7.55 35.25
N LEU A 27 -21.87 8.19 35.92
CA LEU A 27 -20.50 7.69 36.11
C LEU A 27 -20.23 7.51 37.61
N GLY A 28 -19.53 6.43 37.98
CA GLY A 28 -19.20 6.12 39.38
C GLY A 28 -18.11 7.01 39.99
N GLU A 29 -17.92 6.93 41.31
CA GLU A 29 -16.93 7.73 42.05
C GLU A 29 -15.49 7.55 41.53
N ASP A 30 -15.12 6.34 41.11
CA ASP A 30 -13.81 6.01 40.52
C ASP A 30 -13.44 6.91 39.32
N TYR A 31 -14.42 7.38 38.54
CA TYR A 31 -14.20 8.32 37.45
C TYR A 31 -13.75 9.70 37.97
N TYR A 32 -14.39 10.19 39.03
CA TYR A 32 -14.09 11.49 39.64
C TYR A 32 -12.86 11.47 40.57
N GLU A 33 -12.34 10.29 40.89
CA GLU A 33 -11.02 10.13 41.50
C GLU A 33 -9.91 10.17 40.45
N LYS A 34 -10.17 9.65 39.25
CA LYS A 34 -9.20 9.57 38.17
C LYS A 34 -9.00 10.91 37.45
N PHE A 35 -10.08 11.59 37.08
CA PHE A 35 -10.05 12.77 36.23
C PHE A 35 -10.15 14.07 37.03
N SER A 36 -9.36 15.07 36.65
CA SER A 36 -9.43 16.39 37.28
C SER A 36 -10.72 17.11 36.89
N SER A 37 -11.10 18.15 37.64
CA SER A 37 -12.27 18.97 37.29
C SER A 37 -12.16 19.57 35.87
N ALA A 38 -10.95 19.89 35.40
CA ALA A 38 -10.72 20.39 34.04
C ALA A 38 -10.97 19.31 32.98
N ASP A 39 -10.55 18.08 33.25
CA ASP A 39 -10.77 16.93 32.35
C ASP A 39 -12.26 16.61 32.25
N VAL A 40 -12.98 16.62 33.38
CA VAL A 40 -14.44 16.41 33.40
C VAL A 40 -15.18 17.49 32.59
N LEU A 41 -14.79 18.76 32.71
CA LEU A 41 -15.35 19.84 31.88
C LEU A 41 -15.06 19.63 30.39
N SER A 42 -13.86 19.18 30.04
CA SER A 42 -13.49 18.83 28.66
C SER A 42 -14.33 17.66 28.12
N HIS A 43 -14.51 16.61 28.92
CA HIS A 43 -15.34 15.45 28.54
C HIS A 43 -16.79 15.86 28.31
N ILE A 44 -17.38 16.70 29.16
CA ILE A 44 -18.74 17.24 28.97
C ILE A 44 -18.85 18.04 27.66
N ARG A 45 -17.84 18.85 27.31
CA ARG A 45 -17.80 19.58 26.02
C ARG A 45 -17.73 18.66 24.81
N LEU A 46 -17.05 17.51 24.92
CA LEU A 46 -16.99 16.53 23.85
C LEU A 46 -18.30 15.76 23.74
N VAL A 47 -18.90 15.36 24.87
CA VAL A 47 -20.21 14.71 24.94
C VAL A 47 -21.30 15.57 24.28
N SER A 48 -21.29 16.89 24.51
CA SER A 48 -22.30 17.79 23.93
C SER A 48 -22.23 17.90 22.39
N ARG A 49 -21.12 17.49 21.78
CA ARG A 49 -20.91 17.49 20.32
C ARG A 49 -21.30 16.16 19.67
N ILE A 50 -21.59 15.13 20.46
CA ILE A 50 -21.95 13.80 19.94
C ILE A 50 -23.39 13.80 19.45
N ASN A 51 -23.57 13.35 18.21
CA ASN A 51 -24.87 13.19 17.58
C ASN A 51 -24.79 12.12 16.48
N ARG A 52 -25.90 11.83 15.78
CA ARG A 52 -25.91 10.79 14.74
C ARG A 52 -24.92 11.01 13.59
N SER A 53 -24.73 12.26 13.18
CA SER A 53 -23.79 12.61 12.10
C SER A 53 -22.34 12.65 12.59
N ASN A 54 -22.14 12.68 13.90
CA ASN A 54 -20.84 12.74 14.56
C ASN A 54 -20.84 11.87 15.82
N PRO A 55 -20.83 10.53 15.66
CA PRO A 55 -21.12 9.58 16.74
C PRO A 55 -19.95 9.33 17.70
N VAL A 56 -18.78 9.92 17.44
CA VAL A 56 -17.56 9.79 18.24
C VAL A 56 -16.79 11.11 18.27
N GLN A 57 -16.14 11.39 19.40
CA GLN A 57 -15.24 12.50 19.62
C GLN A 57 -13.98 12.03 20.32
N THR A 58 -12.86 12.72 20.07
CA THR A 58 -11.57 12.39 20.66
C THR A 58 -10.87 13.62 21.24
N SER A 59 -10.09 13.40 22.29
CA SER A 59 -9.09 14.33 22.80
C SER A 59 -7.75 13.62 22.76
N ILE A 60 -6.78 14.15 22.01
CA ILE A 60 -5.46 13.53 21.87
C ILE A 60 -4.41 14.57 22.20
N VAL A 61 -3.63 14.31 23.24
CA VAL A 61 -2.63 15.24 23.77
C VAL A 61 -1.29 14.51 23.91
N LYS A 62 -0.21 15.17 23.50
CA LYS A 62 1.15 14.68 23.70
C LYS A 62 1.68 15.18 25.05
N THR A 63 1.95 14.26 25.99
CA THR A 63 2.46 14.59 27.33
C THR A 63 3.94 14.23 27.45
N GLY A 64 4.83 15.15 27.06
CA GLY A 64 6.30 14.92 27.06
C GLY A 64 6.87 14.46 25.70
N ASP A 65 8.08 13.90 25.69
CA ASP A 65 8.82 13.62 24.43
C ASP A 65 8.19 12.50 23.58
N SER A 66 7.59 11.49 24.22
CA SER A 66 7.06 10.29 23.55
C SER A 66 5.71 9.77 24.05
N ASN A 67 5.18 10.27 25.17
CA ASN A 67 3.92 9.80 25.75
C ASN A 67 2.73 10.55 25.15
N ILE A 68 1.64 9.83 24.90
CA ILE A 68 0.42 10.32 24.29
C ILE A 68 -0.75 9.85 25.14
N GLU A 69 -1.68 10.77 25.39
CA GLU A 69 -2.96 10.53 26.05
C GLU A 69 -4.07 10.68 25.01
N CYS A 70 -4.96 9.69 24.96
CA CYS A 70 -6.06 9.61 24.02
C CYS A 70 -7.35 9.27 24.78
N THR A 71 -8.29 10.21 24.79
CA THR A 71 -9.66 9.99 25.28
C THR A 71 -10.59 9.83 24.09
N VAL A 72 -11.38 8.75 24.08
CA VAL A 72 -12.44 8.48 23.10
C VAL A 72 -13.79 8.55 23.81
N ILE A 73 -14.71 9.33 23.26
CA ILE A 73 -16.09 9.44 23.74
C ILE A 73 -17.02 9.10 22.59
N ALA A 74 -17.93 8.16 22.81
CA ALA A 74 -18.89 7.71 21.79
C ALA A 74 -20.19 7.23 22.44
N PHE A 75 -21.21 6.93 21.63
CA PHE A 75 -22.29 6.07 22.09
C PHE A 75 -21.75 4.65 22.35
N ASP A 76 -22.37 3.95 23.30
CA ASP A 76 -22.14 2.53 23.53
C ASP A 76 -22.78 1.71 22.40
N TYR A 77 -21.98 0.87 21.74
CA TYR A 77 -22.39 -0.03 20.66
C TYR A 77 -21.81 -1.43 20.91
N PRO A 78 -22.50 -2.51 20.54
CA PRO A 78 -21.92 -3.84 20.66
C PRO A 78 -20.53 -3.97 19.98
N SER A 79 -19.53 -4.47 20.73
CA SER A 79 -18.15 -4.68 20.28
C SER A 79 -17.33 -3.41 19.97
N GLU A 80 -17.80 -2.20 20.26
CA GLU A 80 -17.07 -0.96 19.99
C GLU A 80 -15.70 -0.91 20.66
N PHE A 81 -15.62 -1.36 21.92
CA PHE A 81 -14.38 -1.35 22.69
C PHE A 81 -13.28 -2.20 22.03
N SER A 82 -13.66 -3.34 21.45
CA SER A 82 -12.74 -4.15 20.65
C SER A 82 -12.28 -3.41 19.40
N LEU A 83 -13.16 -2.68 18.72
CA LEU A 83 -12.78 -1.94 17.51
C LEU A 83 -11.85 -0.76 17.82
N ILE A 84 -12.06 -0.08 18.95
CA ILE A 84 -11.20 1.03 19.42
C ILE A 84 -9.79 0.50 19.74
N THR A 85 -9.70 -0.54 20.56
CA THR A 85 -8.41 -1.13 20.98
C THR A 85 -7.67 -1.78 19.80
N GLY A 86 -8.41 -2.41 18.88
CA GLY A 86 -7.85 -2.91 17.62
C GLY A 86 -7.35 -1.79 16.70
N LEU A 87 -8.06 -0.66 16.62
CA LEU A 87 -7.63 0.49 15.83
C LEU A 87 -6.37 1.15 16.41
N LEU A 88 -6.30 1.32 17.74
CA LEU A 88 -5.11 1.82 18.42
C LEU A 88 -3.89 0.93 18.10
N SER A 89 -4.02 -0.38 18.29
CA SER A 89 -2.93 -1.31 17.97
C SER A 89 -2.58 -1.31 16.47
N GLY A 90 -3.58 -1.36 15.58
CA GLY A 90 -3.38 -1.36 14.13
C GLY A 90 -2.77 -0.07 13.57
N THR A 91 -2.89 1.05 14.28
CA THR A 91 -2.22 2.33 13.97
C THR A 91 -0.88 2.51 14.70
N GLY A 92 -0.42 1.50 15.44
CA GLY A 92 0.92 1.49 16.05
C GLY A 92 1.01 2.12 17.43
N PHE A 93 -0.13 2.41 18.06
CA PHE A 93 -0.21 2.92 19.42
C PHE A 93 -0.08 1.77 20.42
N ASN A 94 0.95 1.80 21.25
CA ASN A 94 1.16 0.82 22.31
C ASN A 94 0.57 1.32 23.63
N ILE A 95 -0.44 0.62 24.16
CA ILE A 95 -1.16 1.01 25.36
C ILE A 95 -0.33 0.64 26.61
N VAL A 96 0.01 1.64 27.41
CA VAL A 96 0.74 1.46 28.69
C VAL A 96 -0.23 1.46 29.87
N SER A 97 -1.26 2.30 29.82
CA SER A 97 -2.33 2.30 30.82
C SER A 97 -3.63 2.81 30.20
N GLY A 98 -4.75 2.51 30.84
CA GLY A 98 -6.05 3.00 30.40
C GLY A 98 -7.11 2.84 31.48
N ASP A 99 -8.11 3.69 31.44
CA ASP A 99 -9.28 3.65 32.34
C ASP A 99 -10.52 3.90 31.46
N VAL A 100 -11.41 2.90 31.40
CA VAL A 100 -12.52 2.82 30.43
C VAL A 100 -13.83 2.76 31.19
N TYR A 101 -14.73 3.71 30.94
CA TYR A 101 -15.97 3.85 31.70
C TYR A 101 -17.19 3.83 30.79
N THR A 102 -18.20 3.05 31.17
CA THR A 102 -19.52 3.07 30.50
C THR A 102 -20.56 3.71 31.42
N TYR A 103 -21.46 4.52 30.86
CA TYR A 103 -22.55 5.11 31.62
C TYR A 103 -23.43 4.04 32.26
N GLU A 104 -23.77 4.21 33.53
CA GLU A 104 -24.68 3.32 34.26
C GLU A 104 -26.09 3.30 33.64
N ARG A 105 -26.80 2.19 33.82
CA ARG A 105 -28.19 2.01 33.38
C ARG A 105 -29.15 2.72 34.34
N LYS A 106 -30.13 3.46 33.82
CA LYS A 106 -31.25 3.99 34.63
C LYS A 106 -32.03 2.82 35.25
N GLU A 107 -32.34 2.89 36.55
CA GLU A 107 -32.74 1.76 37.41
C GLU A 107 -33.81 0.77 36.88
N LYS A 108 -33.69 -0.47 37.40
CA LYS A 108 -34.49 -1.69 37.16
C LYS A 108 -35.93 -1.60 37.70
N GLY A 109 -36.87 -1.16 36.86
CA GLY A 109 -38.30 -1.42 37.07
C GLY A 109 -38.68 -2.84 36.63
N LEU A 110 -38.89 -3.75 37.60
CA LEU A 110 -39.51 -5.07 37.41
C LEU A 110 -40.80 -4.96 36.57
N LYS A 111 -40.74 -5.28 35.27
CA LYS A 111 -41.93 -5.63 34.47
C LYS A 111 -41.70 -6.93 33.69
N LYS A 112 -42.67 -7.82 33.89
CA LYS A 112 -42.79 -9.24 33.51
C LYS A 112 -42.29 -9.62 32.11
N ARG A 113 -41.65 -10.80 32.06
CA ARG A 113 -41.50 -11.78 30.97
C ARG A 113 -42.17 -11.40 29.63
N ARG A 114 -41.36 -11.20 28.59
CA ARG A 114 -41.70 -11.49 27.19
C ARG A 114 -40.78 -12.59 26.65
N ALA A 115 -41.30 -13.39 25.73
CA ALA A 115 -40.73 -14.66 25.26
C ALA A 115 -39.43 -14.49 24.46
N PRO A 116 -38.55 -15.52 24.42
CA PRO A 116 -37.23 -15.45 23.78
C PRO A 116 -37.32 -15.74 22.28
N THR A 117 -37.85 -14.81 21.47
CA THR A 117 -37.80 -14.93 19.99
C THR A 117 -37.72 -13.61 19.22
N GLU A 118 -37.52 -12.45 19.86
CA GLU A 118 -37.27 -11.20 19.14
C GLU A 118 -35.78 -10.84 19.22
N ARG A 119 -35.06 -11.04 18.11
CA ARG A 119 -33.73 -10.43 17.88
C ARG A 119 -33.88 -8.91 18.03
N PHE A 120 -32.94 -8.27 18.73
CA PHE A 120 -32.88 -6.83 18.96
C PHE A 120 -32.96 -6.03 17.65
N SER A 121 -34.18 -5.64 17.24
CA SER A 121 -34.35 -4.59 16.23
C SER A 121 -34.18 -3.24 16.93
N ILE A 122 -33.02 -2.61 16.74
CA ILE A 122 -32.74 -1.26 17.21
C ILE A 122 -33.62 -0.29 16.40
N GLN A 123 -34.65 0.29 17.01
CA GLN A 123 -35.42 1.36 16.37
C GLN A 123 -34.68 2.71 16.48
N PRO A 124 -34.64 3.54 15.43
CA PRO A 124 -33.90 4.79 15.48
C PRO A 124 -34.69 5.90 16.20
N GLY A 125 -34.18 6.38 17.35
CA GLY A 125 -34.43 7.75 17.83
C GLY A 125 -34.89 7.90 19.27
N GLN A 126 -34.11 7.46 20.26
CA GLN A 126 -34.34 7.82 21.67
C GLN A 126 -33.13 8.54 22.31
N PRO A 127 -33.37 9.58 23.14
CA PRO A 127 -32.36 10.32 23.90
C PRO A 127 -31.92 9.61 25.20
N ASP A 128 -31.78 8.28 25.17
CA ASP A 128 -31.56 7.46 26.39
C ASP A 128 -30.42 6.43 26.24
N ARG A 129 -29.53 6.64 25.26
CA ARG A 129 -28.40 5.73 24.98
C ARG A 129 -27.30 5.89 26.04
N ARG A 130 -26.59 4.79 26.35
CA ARG A 130 -25.38 4.86 27.18
C ARG A 130 -24.25 5.46 26.34
N MET A 131 -23.33 6.15 27.01
CA MET A 131 -22.12 6.71 26.42
C MET A 131 -20.92 6.00 27.04
N ILE A 132 -19.81 5.98 26.32
CA ILE A 132 -18.52 5.52 26.80
C ILE A 132 -17.55 6.69 26.96
N VAL A 133 -16.64 6.58 27.92
CA VAL A 133 -15.51 7.48 28.13
C VAL A 133 -14.27 6.61 28.31
N ASP A 134 -13.52 6.43 27.24
CA ASP A 134 -12.39 5.52 27.18
C ASP A 134 -11.09 6.30 27.15
N PHE A 135 -10.29 6.19 28.20
CA PHE A 135 -9.00 6.87 28.29
C PHE A 135 -7.84 5.87 28.12
N PHE A 136 -6.88 6.23 27.28
CA PHE A 136 -5.67 5.45 27.00
C PHE A 136 -4.44 6.35 27.10
N SER A 137 -3.35 5.82 27.67
CA SER A 137 -2.04 6.45 27.67
C SER A 137 -0.98 5.47 27.17
N GLY A 138 -0.08 5.95 26.32
CA GLY A 138 0.85 5.10 25.59
C GLY A 138 1.82 5.86 24.70
N TYR A 139 2.47 5.13 23.79
CA TYR A 139 3.46 5.70 22.85
C TYR A 139 3.37 5.04 21.46
N LEU A 140 3.88 5.73 20.44
CA LEU A 140 3.94 5.21 19.07
C LEU A 140 5.18 4.33 18.86
N THR A 141 5.00 3.22 18.15
CA THR A 141 6.03 2.21 17.91
C THR A 141 6.94 2.50 16.71
N TRP A 142 6.63 3.50 15.87
CA TRP A 142 7.42 3.85 14.68
C TRP A 142 7.48 5.37 14.41
N SER A 143 8.32 5.77 13.45
CA SER A 143 8.71 7.15 13.14
C SER A 143 7.68 7.98 12.36
N VAL A 144 6.38 7.83 12.62
CA VAL A 144 5.34 8.71 12.07
C VAL A 144 5.17 9.89 13.02
N SER A 145 4.94 11.10 12.48
CA SER A 145 4.74 12.28 13.32
C SER A 145 3.46 12.13 14.15
N PHE A 146 3.44 12.74 15.34
CA PHE A 146 2.26 12.72 16.21
C PHE A 146 1.01 13.28 15.51
N GLU A 147 1.19 14.36 14.74
CA GLU A 147 0.11 15.05 14.02
C GLU A 147 -0.46 14.20 12.89
N GLU A 148 0.41 13.48 12.18
CA GLU A 148 0.00 12.57 11.12
C GLU A 148 -0.77 11.37 11.68
N TRP A 149 -0.24 10.73 12.73
CA TRP A 149 -0.91 9.62 13.41
C TRP A 149 -2.26 10.04 13.97
N SER A 150 -2.32 11.19 14.68
CA SER A 150 -3.55 11.70 15.28
C SER A 150 -4.64 11.98 14.23
N ARG A 151 -4.27 12.54 13.07
CA ARG A 151 -5.21 12.78 11.97
C ARG A 151 -5.75 11.47 11.39
N ASP A 152 -4.86 10.52 11.12
CA ASP A 152 -5.20 9.21 10.57
C ASP A 152 -6.09 8.38 11.52
N PHE A 153 -5.74 8.35 12.81
CA PHE A 153 -6.52 7.67 13.84
C PHE A 153 -7.94 8.23 13.93
N ASN A 154 -8.08 9.56 14.00
CA ASN A 154 -9.40 10.21 14.09
C ASN A 154 -10.28 9.93 12.87
N GLN A 155 -9.70 10.00 11.66
CA GLN A 155 -10.43 9.72 10.43
C GLN A 155 -10.92 8.27 10.38
N LYS A 156 -10.08 7.32 10.77
CA LYS A 156 -10.43 5.89 10.79
C LYS A 156 -11.44 5.56 11.89
N LEU A 157 -11.28 6.14 13.08
CA LEU A 157 -12.20 5.93 14.20
C LEU A 157 -13.60 6.42 13.85
N LEU A 158 -13.71 7.63 13.29
CA LEU A 158 -14.98 8.17 12.81
C LEU A 158 -15.61 7.24 11.77
N SER A 159 -14.83 6.79 10.79
CA SER A 159 -15.33 5.85 9.77
C SER A 159 -15.86 4.55 10.36
N ILE A 160 -15.23 4.00 11.39
CA ILE A 160 -15.63 2.74 12.03
C ILE A 160 -16.88 2.92 12.90
N ILE A 161 -16.92 3.95 13.75
CA ILE A 161 -18.07 4.18 14.63
C ILE A 161 -19.31 4.61 13.83
N SER A 162 -19.15 5.38 12.75
CA SER A 162 -20.26 5.68 11.83
C SER A 162 -20.86 4.43 11.18
N MET A 163 -20.07 3.39 10.92
CA MET A 163 -20.60 2.10 10.43
C MET A 163 -21.47 1.40 11.48
N LEU A 164 -21.10 1.48 12.77
CA LEU A 164 -21.91 0.94 13.87
C LEU A 164 -23.23 1.72 14.04
N GLU A 165 -23.19 3.05 13.89
CA GLU A 165 -24.41 3.89 13.98
C GLU A 165 -25.43 3.57 12.90
N ASN A 166 -24.98 3.20 11.70
CA ASN A 166 -25.88 2.84 10.59
C ASN A 166 -26.66 1.54 10.84
N GLY A 167 -26.20 0.66 11.75
CA GLY A 167 -26.99 -0.44 12.32
C GLY A 167 -27.33 -1.62 11.40
N ALA A 168 -26.87 -1.66 10.14
CA ALA A 168 -27.03 -2.84 9.28
C ALA A 168 -26.08 -3.97 9.73
N GLU A 169 -26.56 -5.23 9.76
CA GLU A 169 -25.73 -6.40 10.15
C GLU A 169 -24.41 -6.46 9.35
N ASP A 170 -24.45 -6.13 8.06
CA ASP A 170 -23.27 -6.08 7.18
C ASP A 170 -22.26 -4.98 7.57
N SER A 171 -22.71 -3.89 8.19
CA SER A 171 -21.85 -2.74 8.55
C SER A 171 -20.95 -3.05 9.74
N VAL A 172 -21.47 -3.77 10.75
CA VAL A 172 -20.68 -4.21 11.92
C VAL A 172 -19.61 -5.21 11.49
N MET A 173 -19.98 -6.15 10.61
CA MET A 173 -19.03 -7.10 10.04
C MET A 173 -17.93 -6.39 9.24
N THR A 174 -18.29 -5.43 8.39
CA THR A 174 -17.33 -4.63 7.61
C THR A 174 -16.36 -3.85 8.50
N ALA A 175 -16.85 -3.27 9.59
CA ALA A 175 -16.02 -2.56 10.57
C ALA A 175 -15.00 -3.49 11.25
N LYS A 176 -15.45 -4.69 11.69
CA LYS A 176 -14.57 -5.73 12.24
C LYS A 176 -13.51 -6.18 11.25
N ASN A 177 -13.86 -6.38 9.98
CA ASN A 177 -12.91 -6.77 8.93
C ASN A 177 -11.79 -5.74 8.76
N ARG A 178 -12.17 -4.46 8.71
CA ARG A 178 -11.23 -3.36 8.50
C ARG A 178 -10.24 -3.23 9.66
N VAL A 179 -10.71 -3.34 10.90
CA VAL A 179 -9.84 -3.30 12.10
C VAL A 179 -8.93 -4.53 12.15
N ASN A 180 -9.46 -5.74 11.87
CA ASN A 180 -8.67 -6.97 11.82
C ASN A 180 -7.51 -6.88 10.82
N GLU A 181 -7.75 -6.37 9.61
CA GLU A 181 -6.68 -6.17 8.62
C GLU A 181 -5.60 -5.20 9.10
N MET A 182 -5.98 -4.13 9.80
CA MET A 182 -5.02 -3.19 10.37
C MET A 182 -4.16 -3.84 11.46
N VAL A 183 -4.79 -4.60 12.37
CA VAL A 183 -4.08 -5.35 13.42
C VAL A 183 -3.13 -6.37 12.80
N VAL A 184 -3.58 -7.14 11.80
CA VAL A 184 -2.74 -8.15 11.16
C VAL A 184 -1.54 -7.53 10.44
N ARG A 185 -1.73 -6.42 9.72
CA ARG A 185 -0.62 -5.68 9.10
C ARG A 185 0.39 -5.20 10.13
N HIS A 186 -0.08 -4.77 11.30
CA HIS A 186 0.78 -4.40 12.41
C HIS A 186 1.57 -5.61 12.95
N LEU A 187 0.88 -6.71 13.24
CA LEU A 187 1.47 -7.97 13.72
C LEU A 187 2.53 -8.53 12.76
N ALA A 188 2.25 -8.51 11.45
CA ALA A 188 3.16 -9.01 10.42
C ALA A 188 4.48 -8.22 10.36
N ARG A 189 4.47 -6.92 10.68
CA ARG A 189 5.70 -6.11 10.78
C ARG A 189 6.52 -6.40 12.03
N MET A 190 5.89 -6.98 13.05
CA MET A 190 6.53 -7.35 14.32
C MET A 190 7.06 -8.79 14.33
N ASP A 191 6.52 -9.71 13.51
CA ASP A 191 6.95 -11.11 13.42
C ASP A 191 8.38 -11.24 12.84
N ARG A 192 9.40 -11.08 13.68
CA ARG A 192 10.83 -11.32 13.37
C ARG A 192 11.27 -12.77 13.61
N GLY A 193 10.41 -13.74 13.28
CA GLY A 193 10.82 -15.14 13.09
C GLY A 193 11.17 -15.96 14.34
N ALA A 194 10.90 -15.48 15.56
CA ALA A 194 11.06 -16.30 16.77
C ALA A 194 9.88 -17.28 16.94
N GLU A 195 10.15 -18.54 17.30
CA GLU A 195 9.10 -19.44 17.79
C GLU A 195 8.61 -18.94 19.15
N PRO A 196 7.29 -18.87 19.39
CA PRO A 196 6.75 -18.25 20.59
C PRO A 196 7.13 -19.06 21.83
N VAL A 197 7.66 -18.38 22.85
CA VAL A 197 7.61 -18.88 24.22
C VAL A 197 6.19 -18.58 24.72
N LEU A 198 5.36 -19.61 24.89
CA LEU A 198 4.01 -19.46 25.42
C LEU A 198 4.10 -19.18 26.93
N TYR A 199 3.99 -17.91 27.33
CA TYR A 199 3.92 -17.55 28.75
C TYR A 199 2.49 -17.74 29.29
N PRO A 200 2.32 -18.31 30.50
CA PRO A 200 1.01 -18.55 31.10
C PRO A 200 0.25 -17.22 31.34
N VAL A 201 -1.05 -17.21 31.07
CA VAL A 201 -1.96 -16.12 31.48
C VAL A 201 -2.61 -16.54 32.79
N GLU A 202 -2.44 -15.75 33.84
CA GLU A 202 -3.11 -15.94 35.12
C GLU A 202 -4.45 -15.18 35.09
N LEU A 203 -5.55 -15.90 35.29
CA LEU A 203 -6.91 -15.34 35.30
C LEU A 203 -7.58 -15.59 36.65
N THR A 204 -7.80 -14.53 37.43
CA THR A 204 -8.54 -14.59 38.70
C THR A 204 -9.90 -13.93 38.53
N VAL A 205 -10.97 -14.63 38.90
CA VAL A 205 -12.33 -14.12 38.86
C VAL A 205 -12.84 -14.01 40.29
N ASP A 206 -13.27 -12.82 40.68
CA ASP A 206 -13.97 -12.54 41.93
C ASP A 206 -15.42 -12.19 41.57
N ASN A 207 -16.36 -12.98 42.08
CA ASN A 207 -17.79 -12.75 41.89
C ASN A 207 -18.51 -12.49 43.23
N ASP A 208 -17.77 -12.46 44.34
CA ASP A 208 -18.32 -12.30 45.68
C ASP A 208 -18.34 -10.81 46.09
N SER A 209 -17.43 -10.01 45.55
CA SER A 209 -17.32 -8.57 45.80
C SER A 209 -18.24 -7.73 44.90
N GLY A 210 -18.82 -6.65 45.42
CA GLY A 210 -19.51 -5.60 44.63
C GLY A 210 -20.76 -6.04 43.84
N PRO A 211 -21.26 -5.19 42.91
CA PRO A 211 -22.41 -5.50 42.05
C PRO A 211 -22.04 -6.17 40.71
N PHE A 212 -20.75 -6.23 40.36
CA PHE A 212 -20.23 -6.74 39.08
C PHE A 212 -19.34 -7.98 39.27
N THR A 213 -19.05 -8.71 38.19
CA THR A 213 -18.05 -9.78 38.20
C THR A 213 -16.69 -9.18 37.87
N HIS A 214 -15.71 -9.33 38.76
CA HIS A 214 -14.36 -8.79 38.60
C HIS A 214 -13.42 -9.84 37.99
N LEU A 215 -12.89 -9.55 36.80
CA LEU A 215 -11.86 -10.35 36.14
C LEU A 215 -10.52 -9.63 36.20
N LYS A 216 -9.53 -10.23 36.86
CA LYS A 216 -8.14 -9.77 36.82
C LYS A 216 -7.30 -10.69 35.94
N VAL A 217 -6.56 -10.07 35.03
CA VAL A 217 -5.76 -10.71 33.99
C VAL A 217 -4.31 -10.32 34.15
N VAL A 218 -3.43 -11.29 34.37
CA VAL A 218 -1.99 -11.07 34.50
C VAL A 218 -1.25 -11.89 33.46
N SER A 219 -0.45 -11.23 32.64
CA SER A 219 0.19 -11.85 31.48
C SER A 219 1.43 -11.08 31.04
N GLN A 220 2.33 -11.71 30.28
CA GLN A 220 3.25 -10.94 29.46
C GLN A 220 2.47 -10.19 28.36
N ASP A 221 2.85 -8.95 28.10
CA ASP A 221 2.30 -8.13 27.05
C ASP A 221 2.59 -8.73 25.68
N THR A 222 1.56 -8.77 24.84
CA THR A 222 1.64 -9.24 23.46
C THR A 222 0.92 -8.23 22.57
N PRO A 223 1.44 -7.95 21.36
CA PRO A 223 0.79 -7.01 20.46
C PRO A 223 -0.70 -7.33 20.26
N ALA A 224 -1.54 -6.29 20.31
CA ALA A 224 -3.01 -6.38 20.22
C ALA A 224 -3.68 -7.26 21.31
N PHE A 225 -3.07 -7.43 22.48
CA PHE A 225 -3.64 -8.24 23.57
C PHE A 225 -5.04 -7.80 23.99
N MET A 226 -5.23 -6.50 24.25
CA MET A 226 -6.54 -5.97 24.68
C MET A 226 -7.62 -6.13 23.60
N TYR A 227 -7.23 -6.07 22.33
CA TYR A 227 -8.11 -6.36 21.21
C TYR A 227 -8.59 -7.82 21.23
N ALA A 228 -7.66 -8.77 21.43
CA ALA A 228 -7.98 -10.18 21.56
C ALA A 228 -8.85 -10.49 22.78
N LEU A 229 -8.55 -9.88 23.93
CA LEU A 229 -9.30 -10.05 25.18
C LEU A 229 -10.74 -9.53 25.05
N SER A 230 -10.92 -8.30 24.56
CA SER A 230 -12.23 -7.70 24.38
C SER A 230 -13.11 -8.44 23.36
N ASN A 231 -12.52 -8.95 22.27
CA ASN A 231 -13.21 -9.85 21.34
C ASN A 231 -13.67 -11.14 22.03
N ALA A 232 -12.79 -11.78 22.82
CA ALA A 232 -13.14 -13.01 23.53
C ALA A 232 -14.32 -12.83 24.51
N LEU A 233 -14.41 -11.67 25.17
CA LEU A 233 -15.53 -11.32 26.03
C LEU A 233 -16.81 -11.09 25.23
N ALA A 234 -16.72 -10.33 24.14
CA ALA A 234 -17.86 -10.07 23.25
C ALA A 234 -18.47 -11.36 22.67
N LEU A 235 -17.65 -12.38 22.36
CA LEU A 235 -18.12 -13.69 21.86
C LEU A 235 -18.98 -14.48 22.85
N ASN A 236 -18.74 -14.24 24.14
CA ASN A 236 -19.48 -14.87 25.24
C ASN A 236 -20.67 -14.01 25.69
N ASP A 237 -21.05 -12.99 24.90
CA ASP A 237 -22.15 -12.05 25.19
C ASP A 237 -21.96 -11.32 26.54
N ILE A 238 -20.69 -11.02 26.89
CA ILE A 238 -20.30 -10.33 28.13
C ILE A 238 -20.14 -8.85 27.86
N GLN A 239 -20.72 -8.04 28.74
CA GLN A 239 -20.62 -6.60 28.68
C GLN A 239 -19.55 -6.11 29.65
N ILE A 240 -18.80 -5.12 29.19
CA ILE A 240 -17.76 -4.44 29.95
C ILE A 240 -18.39 -3.17 30.53
N GLU A 241 -18.32 -3.00 31.86
CA GLU A 241 -18.79 -1.77 32.51
C GLU A 241 -17.61 -0.85 32.84
N HIS A 242 -16.48 -1.43 33.27
CA HIS A 242 -15.26 -0.70 33.57
C HIS A 242 -14.01 -1.55 33.27
N VAL A 243 -12.96 -0.92 32.73
CA VAL A 243 -11.63 -1.55 32.55
C VAL A 243 -10.55 -0.64 33.08
N ARG A 244 -9.65 -1.20 33.88
CA ARG A 244 -8.40 -0.58 34.31
C ARG A 244 -7.22 -1.37 33.75
N MET A 245 -6.43 -0.74 32.90
CA MET A 245 -5.28 -1.35 32.23
C MET A 245 -3.97 -0.84 32.79
N ARG A 246 -3.01 -1.72 32.99
CA ARG A 246 -1.65 -1.36 33.43
C ARG A 246 -0.62 -2.30 32.84
N THR A 247 0.37 -1.73 32.17
CA THR A 247 1.52 -2.45 31.64
C THR A 247 2.80 -1.94 32.27
N PHE A 248 3.53 -2.81 32.97
CA PHE A 248 4.79 -2.49 33.62
C PHE A 248 5.89 -3.47 33.19
N HIS A 249 6.98 -2.97 32.62
CA HIS A 249 8.11 -3.79 32.14
C HIS A 249 7.70 -4.95 31.20
N GLY A 250 6.70 -4.72 30.33
CA GLY A 250 6.18 -5.73 29.41
C GLY A 250 5.31 -6.81 30.07
N ARG A 251 4.84 -6.56 31.31
CA ARG A 251 3.82 -7.38 31.99
C ARG A 251 2.53 -6.57 32.10
N VAL A 252 1.43 -7.16 31.67
CA VAL A 252 0.08 -6.62 31.73
C VAL A 252 -0.60 -7.09 33.02
N GLU A 253 -1.25 -6.16 33.70
CA GLU A 253 -2.09 -6.36 34.88
C GLU A 253 -3.40 -5.59 34.70
N ASP A 254 -4.36 -6.21 34.02
CA ASP A 254 -5.65 -5.59 33.71
C ASP A 254 -6.73 -6.07 34.68
N SER A 255 -7.66 -5.18 35.02
CA SER A 255 -8.83 -5.46 35.85
C SER A 255 -10.08 -5.02 35.10
N LEU A 256 -11.04 -5.91 34.95
CA LEU A 256 -12.29 -5.69 34.21
C LEU A 256 -13.48 -5.96 35.12
N GLU A 257 -14.46 -5.06 35.08
CA GLU A 257 -15.78 -5.24 35.69
C GLU A 257 -16.77 -5.64 34.60
N LEU A 258 -17.36 -6.83 34.76
CA LEU A 258 -18.11 -7.52 33.73
C LEU A 258 -19.54 -7.81 34.18
N THR A 259 -20.46 -7.83 33.21
CA THR A 259 -21.84 -8.30 33.40
C THR A 259 -22.27 -9.25 32.28
N ASP A 260 -23.30 -10.05 32.55
CA ASP A 260 -23.98 -10.83 31.53
C ASP A 260 -24.77 -9.93 30.55
N ALA A 261 -25.31 -10.50 29.47
CA ALA A 261 -26.14 -9.77 28.51
C ALA A 261 -27.37 -9.05 29.13
N ARG A 262 -27.77 -9.41 30.36
CA ARG A 262 -28.90 -8.82 31.09
C ARG A 262 -28.46 -7.74 32.08
N GLY A 263 -27.16 -7.50 32.24
CA GLY A 263 -26.60 -6.53 33.21
C GLY A 263 -26.61 -7.05 34.64
N GLY A 264 -26.43 -8.36 34.83
CA GLY A 264 -26.25 -9.03 36.13
C GLY A 264 -24.87 -9.69 36.27
N LYS A 265 -24.55 -10.20 37.46
CA LYS A 265 -23.33 -10.97 37.72
C LYS A 265 -23.31 -12.29 36.94
N ILE A 266 -22.12 -12.76 36.58
CA ILE A 266 -21.91 -14.04 35.89
C ILE A 266 -21.84 -15.16 36.94
N GLU A 267 -22.99 -15.73 37.32
CA GLU A 267 -23.08 -16.72 38.41
C GLU A 267 -22.75 -18.16 38.00
N GLU A 268 -22.84 -18.49 36.70
CA GLU A 268 -22.58 -19.84 36.21
C GLU A 268 -21.08 -20.18 36.23
N ARG A 269 -20.68 -21.17 37.04
CA ARG A 269 -19.29 -21.65 37.10
C ARG A 269 -18.75 -22.08 35.74
N ASP A 270 -19.58 -22.72 34.93
CA ASP A 270 -19.20 -23.10 33.57
C ASP A 270 -18.92 -21.86 32.72
N ALA A 271 -19.71 -20.78 32.85
CA ALA A 271 -19.47 -19.53 32.12
C ALA A 271 -18.10 -18.92 32.42
N ILE A 272 -17.65 -18.98 33.67
CA ILE A 272 -16.34 -18.48 34.08
C ILE A 272 -15.20 -19.27 33.43
N GLU A 273 -15.31 -20.61 33.39
CA GLU A 273 -14.30 -21.46 32.73
C GLU A 273 -14.32 -21.29 31.21
N ARG A 274 -15.51 -21.10 30.60
CA ARG A 274 -15.67 -20.77 29.17
C ARG A 274 -14.95 -19.46 28.79
N ILE A 275 -15.06 -18.43 29.63
CA ILE A 275 -14.38 -17.14 29.47
C ILE A 275 -12.87 -17.33 29.55
N ARG A 276 -12.39 -18.02 30.59
CA ARG A 276 -10.96 -18.29 30.78
C ARG A 276 -10.35 -18.98 29.56
N PHE A 277 -11.03 -20.01 29.06
CA PHE A 277 -10.59 -20.75 27.89
C PHE A 277 -10.60 -19.90 26.62
N SER A 278 -11.66 -19.12 26.39
CA SER A 278 -11.76 -18.22 25.23
C SER A 278 -10.65 -17.18 25.24
N VAL A 279 -10.34 -16.58 26.39
CA VAL A 279 -9.28 -15.57 26.53
C VAL A 279 -7.89 -16.16 26.27
N LEU A 280 -7.59 -17.33 26.85
CA LEU A 280 -6.33 -18.03 26.63
C LEU A 280 -6.09 -18.34 25.15
N LEU A 281 -7.12 -18.87 24.50
CA LEU A 281 -7.03 -19.32 23.11
C LEU A 281 -7.02 -18.17 22.11
N THR A 282 -7.89 -17.17 22.28
CA THR A 282 -7.90 -16.02 21.37
C THR A 282 -6.57 -15.29 21.44
N LYS A 283 -5.97 -15.12 22.63
CA LYS A 283 -4.62 -14.56 22.76
C LYS A 283 -3.59 -15.33 21.93
N GLN A 284 -3.53 -16.65 22.07
CA GLN A 284 -2.53 -17.47 21.39
C GLN A 284 -2.80 -17.56 19.88
N PHE A 285 -4.06 -17.63 19.47
CA PHE A 285 -4.46 -17.71 18.07
C PHE A 285 -4.22 -16.40 17.32
N THR A 286 -4.49 -15.24 17.93
CA THR A 286 -4.26 -13.91 17.34
C THR A 286 -2.81 -13.72 16.88
N TYR A 287 -1.84 -14.30 17.58
CA TYR A 287 -0.43 -14.27 17.17
C TYR A 287 -0.19 -14.96 15.81
N PHE A 288 -0.90 -16.06 15.52
CA PHE A 288 -0.74 -16.82 14.28
C PHE A 288 -1.55 -16.29 13.11
N LEU A 289 -2.47 -15.32 13.34
CA LEU A 289 -3.30 -14.73 12.29
C LEU A 289 -2.50 -14.10 11.16
N ALA A 290 -1.32 -13.53 11.43
CA ALA A 290 -0.45 -12.96 10.40
C ALA A 290 0.03 -14.00 9.37
N ARG A 291 -0.02 -15.28 9.71
CA ARG A 291 0.39 -16.41 8.85
C ARG A 291 -0.80 -17.10 8.17
N ALA A 292 -2.02 -16.70 8.48
CA ALA A 292 -3.22 -17.20 7.83
C ALA A 292 -3.40 -16.55 6.45
N PRO A 293 -3.84 -17.30 5.42
CA PRO A 293 -4.14 -16.73 4.10
C PRO A 293 -5.21 -15.63 4.17
N ASP A 294 -6.28 -15.90 4.91
CA ASP A 294 -7.31 -14.94 5.30
C ASP A 294 -7.42 -14.93 6.84
N PRO A 295 -6.82 -13.93 7.50
CA PRO A 295 -6.83 -13.82 8.96
C PRO A 295 -8.21 -13.58 9.55
N TYR A 296 -9.04 -12.78 8.86
CA TYR A 296 -10.37 -12.46 9.36
C TYR A 296 -11.23 -13.71 9.38
N THR A 297 -11.27 -14.42 8.25
CA THR A 297 -12.04 -15.65 8.12
C THR A 297 -11.47 -16.73 9.07
N ALA A 298 -10.15 -16.80 9.25
CA ALA A 298 -9.55 -17.70 10.23
C ALA A 298 -10.03 -17.41 11.65
N LEU A 299 -10.04 -16.14 12.08
CA LEU A 299 -10.52 -15.73 13.39
C LEU A 299 -12.02 -16.04 13.54
N SER A 300 -12.87 -15.58 12.63
CA SER A 300 -14.31 -15.80 12.70
C SER A 300 -14.70 -17.28 12.77
N ARG A 301 -14.03 -18.14 12.00
CA ARG A 301 -14.25 -19.60 12.03
C ARG A 301 -13.73 -20.25 13.30
N PHE A 302 -12.59 -19.76 13.80
CA PHE A 302 -12.06 -20.22 15.08
C PHE A 302 -13.06 -19.90 16.19
N GLU A 303 -13.58 -18.67 16.23
CA GLU A 303 -14.60 -18.24 17.17
C GLU A 303 -15.88 -19.09 17.08
N PHE A 304 -16.31 -19.46 15.87
CA PHE A 304 -17.41 -20.40 15.66
C PHE A 304 -17.15 -21.77 16.30
N ILE A 305 -15.97 -22.37 16.05
CA ILE A 305 -15.58 -23.65 16.65
C ILE A 305 -15.56 -23.53 18.18
N ILE A 306 -14.93 -22.49 18.71
CA ILE A 306 -14.84 -22.27 20.15
C ILE A 306 -16.24 -22.16 20.74
N LYS A 307 -17.14 -21.36 20.17
CA LYS A 307 -18.53 -21.20 20.66
C LYS A 307 -19.29 -22.52 20.75
N ASP A 308 -19.00 -23.50 19.90
CA ASP A 308 -19.64 -24.82 19.94
C ASP A 308 -18.93 -25.82 20.86
N ILE A 309 -17.59 -25.85 20.89
CA ILE A 309 -16.80 -26.68 21.84
C ILE A 309 -17.16 -26.30 23.28
N VAL A 310 -17.27 -25.01 23.53
CA VAL A 310 -17.51 -24.38 24.83
C VAL A 310 -18.92 -24.68 25.37
N LYS A 311 -19.89 -25.05 24.52
CA LYS A 311 -21.23 -25.51 24.93
C LYS A 311 -21.27 -26.99 25.34
N GLN A 312 -20.25 -27.77 25.00
CA GLN A 312 -20.16 -29.18 25.37
C GLN A 312 -19.48 -29.35 26.75
N PRO A 313 -19.72 -30.47 27.46
CA PRO A 313 -18.98 -30.78 28.68
C PRO A 313 -17.47 -30.74 28.41
N PHE A 314 -16.71 -30.09 29.30
CA PHE A 314 -15.27 -29.85 29.18
C PHE A 314 -14.50 -31.11 28.73
N ARG A 315 -13.78 -31.02 27.60
CA ARG A 315 -12.93 -32.11 27.07
C ARG A 315 -11.47 -31.73 27.15
N GLU A 316 -10.70 -32.40 28.02
CA GLU A 316 -9.25 -32.19 28.22
C GLU A 316 -8.41 -32.33 26.93
N GLU A 317 -8.86 -33.11 25.95
CA GLU A 317 -8.13 -33.34 24.69
C GLU A 317 -8.03 -32.06 23.84
N TRP A 318 -9.13 -31.32 23.68
CA TRP A 318 -9.11 -30.05 22.96
C TRP A 318 -8.22 -29.02 23.65
N PHE A 319 -8.22 -29.02 24.99
CA PHE A 319 -7.35 -28.15 25.77
C PHE A 319 -5.87 -28.46 25.50
N ARG A 320 -5.48 -29.74 25.47
CA ARG A 320 -4.10 -30.17 25.19
C ARG A 320 -3.64 -29.76 23.78
N HIS A 321 -4.47 -29.98 22.76
CA HIS A 321 -4.06 -29.67 21.39
C HIS A 321 -4.07 -28.17 21.09
N LEU A 322 -5.07 -27.43 21.59
CA LEU A 322 -5.19 -25.99 21.35
C LEU A 322 -4.25 -25.14 22.21
N THR A 323 -3.52 -25.74 23.15
CA THR A 323 -2.41 -25.08 23.87
C THR A 323 -1.05 -25.31 23.20
N ASP A 324 -0.94 -26.17 22.19
CA ASP A 324 0.28 -26.28 21.35
C ASP A 324 0.26 -25.21 20.25
N GLY A 325 1.29 -24.34 20.27
CA GLY A 325 1.44 -23.27 19.28
C GLY A 325 1.57 -23.76 17.83
N ARG A 326 2.05 -24.99 17.58
CA ARG A 326 2.08 -25.57 16.22
C ARG A 326 0.68 -25.91 15.73
N ASN A 327 -0.15 -26.53 16.56
CA ASN A 327 -1.54 -26.85 16.21
C ASN A 327 -2.35 -25.58 15.97
N LEU A 328 -2.15 -24.52 16.77
CA LEU A 328 -2.80 -23.23 16.55
C LEU A 328 -2.36 -22.56 15.23
N LYS A 329 -1.08 -22.67 14.88
CA LYS A 329 -0.56 -22.18 13.60
C LYS A 329 -1.19 -22.91 12.41
N ASP A 330 -1.25 -24.23 12.48
CA ASP A 330 -1.84 -25.07 11.42
C ASP A 330 -3.35 -24.85 11.32
N LEU A 331 -4.02 -24.68 12.46
CA LEU A 331 -5.43 -24.30 12.52
C LEU A 331 -5.69 -22.93 11.91
N ALA A 332 -4.86 -21.92 12.21
CA ALA A 332 -5.00 -20.58 11.62
C ALA A 332 -4.88 -20.62 10.09
N ARG A 333 -3.93 -21.41 9.56
CA ARG A 333 -3.82 -21.63 8.11
C ARG A 333 -5.04 -22.33 7.55
N LEU A 334 -5.46 -23.43 8.16
CA LEU A 334 -6.58 -24.23 7.68
C LEU A 334 -7.88 -23.43 7.62
N LEU A 335 -8.21 -22.73 8.71
CA LEU A 335 -9.44 -21.93 8.82
C LEU A 335 -9.44 -20.75 7.86
N GLY A 336 -8.28 -20.15 7.57
CA GLY A 336 -8.15 -19.08 6.58
C GLY A 336 -7.97 -19.55 5.13
N ALA A 337 -7.79 -20.85 4.87
CA ALA A 337 -7.39 -21.35 3.55
C ALA A 337 -8.56 -21.53 2.58
N SER A 338 -9.68 -22.12 3.00
CA SER A 338 -10.76 -22.46 2.07
C SER A 338 -12.16 -22.48 2.67
N ASP A 339 -13.08 -21.80 1.99
CA ASP A 339 -14.51 -21.79 2.31
C ASP A 339 -15.17 -23.15 2.11
N PHE A 340 -14.72 -23.87 1.08
CA PHE A 340 -15.22 -25.22 0.78
C PHE A 340 -14.91 -26.20 1.91
N LEU A 341 -13.64 -26.26 2.34
CA LEU A 341 -13.26 -27.15 3.43
C LEU A 341 -13.98 -26.80 4.73
N TRP A 342 -14.21 -25.50 4.95
CA TRP A 342 -14.99 -25.05 6.08
C TRP A 342 -16.44 -25.54 6.01
N GLU A 343 -17.22 -25.16 5.00
CA GLU A 343 -18.67 -25.43 4.96
C GLU A 343 -18.99 -26.92 4.82
N ASP A 344 -18.26 -27.66 3.98
CA ASP A 344 -18.63 -29.01 3.58
C ASP A 344 -17.98 -30.12 4.45
N PHE A 345 -16.99 -29.76 5.29
CA PHE A 345 -16.25 -30.72 6.13
C PHE A 345 -16.03 -30.22 7.56
N ILE A 346 -15.26 -29.15 7.77
CA ILE A 346 -14.79 -28.74 9.10
C ILE A 346 -15.96 -28.28 9.98
N ARG A 347 -16.86 -27.44 9.46
CA ARG A 347 -17.99 -26.90 10.22
C ARG A 347 -18.93 -28.00 10.71
N LEU A 348 -19.13 -29.05 9.91
CA LEU A 348 -20.02 -30.16 10.22
C LEU A 348 -19.36 -31.26 11.06
N GLN A 349 -18.03 -31.37 11.05
CA GLN A 349 -17.27 -32.46 11.66
C GLN A 349 -15.96 -31.97 12.29
N TYR A 350 -16.01 -30.90 13.08
CA TYR A 350 -14.81 -30.28 13.66
C TYR A 350 -14.07 -31.23 14.63
N GLU A 351 -14.71 -32.27 15.16
CA GLU A 351 -14.05 -33.33 15.93
C GLU A 351 -12.97 -34.05 15.14
N SER A 352 -13.09 -34.10 13.80
CA SER A 352 -12.08 -34.69 12.92
C SER A 352 -10.77 -33.92 12.94
N LEU A 353 -10.76 -32.65 13.37
CA LEU A 353 -9.53 -31.86 13.52
C LEU A 353 -8.60 -32.43 14.58
N LEU A 354 -9.11 -33.17 15.59
CA LEU A 354 -8.27 -33.84 16.59
C LEU A 354 -7.31 -34.83 15.93
N THR A 355 -7.78 -35.58 14.93
CA THR A 355 -6.93 -36.52 14.18
C THR A 355 -5.87 -35.82 13.31
N VAL A 356 -6.13 -34.57 12.91
CA VAL A 356 -5.17 -33.72 12.20
C VAL A 356 -4.06 -33.25 13.15
N PHE A 357 -4.41 -32.86 14.37
CA PHE A 357 -3.42 -32.49 15.39
C PHE A 357 -2.52 -33.67 15.80
N ASP A 358 -3.08 -34.86 15.99
CA ASP A 358 -2.33 -36.08 16.33
C ASP A 358 -1.33 -36.51 15.24
N SER A 359 -1.63 -36.21 13.98
CA SER A 359 -0.76 -36.53 12.83
C SER A 359 0.31 -35.46 12.59
N ALA A 360 0.00 -34.19 12.87
CA ALA A 360 0.94 -33.09 12.84
C ALA A 360 2.09 -33.25 13.85
N GLU A 361 1.79 -33.76 15.06
CA GLU A 361 2.80 -34.08 16.08
C GLU A 361 3.87 -35.07 15.58
N LYS A 362 3.52 -35.95 14.63
CA LYS A 362 4.37 -37.02 14.09
C LYS A 362 5.14 -36.64 12.82
N LYS A 363 4.96 -35.43 12.28
CA LYS A 363 5.51 -34.97 10.97
C LYS A 363 5.23 -35.94 9.80
N THR A 364 4.13 -36.68 9.87
CA THR A 364 3.69 -37.58 8.81
C THR A 364 2.62 -36.93 7.96
N MET A 365 2.59 -37.24 6.66
CA MET A 365 1.45 -36.88 5.80
C MET A 365 0.15 -37.44 6.41
N ILE A 366 -0.90 -36.62 6.39
CA ILE A 366 -2.23 -36.98 6.88
C ILE A 366 -2.88 -37.93 5.88
N SER A 367 -2.72 -37.66 4.58
CA SER A 367 -3.15 -38.61 3.56
C SER A 367 -2.24 -39.83 3.56
N ARG A 368 -2.87 -41.00 3.53
CA ARG A 368 -2.19 -42.29 3.55
C ARG A 368 -1.48 -42.57 2.21
N SER A 369 -0.70 -43.65 2.17
CA SER A 369 0.02 -44.06 0.96
C SER A 369 -0.95 -44.25 -0.22
N MET A 370 -0.53 -43.83 -1.41
CA MET A 370 -1.30 -44.08 -2.64
C MET A 370 -1.16 -45.51 -3.13
N GLU A 371 -0.11 -46.23 -2.71
CA GLU A 371 0.18 -47.60 -3.15
C GLU A 371 -0.87 -48.60 -2.63
N ASN A 372 -1.35 -48.41 -1.40
CA ASN A 372 -2.38 -49.25 -0.79
C ASN A 372 -3.81 -48.70 -1.00
N LEU A 373 -3.97 -47.65 -1.81
CA LEU A 373 -5.29 -47.05 -2.06
C LEU A 373 -6.30 -48.06 -2.66
N PRO A 374 -5.93 -48.90 -3.65
CA PRO A 374 -6.84 -49.92 -4.18
C PRO A 374 -7.29 -50.91 -3.11
N GLU A 375 -6.36 -51.47 -2.33
CA GLU A 375 -6.66 -52.44 -1.28
C GLU A 375 -7.60 -51.86 -0.21
N ARG A 376 -7.42 -50.58 0.14
CA ARG A 376 -8.27 -49.88 1.11
C ARG A 376 -9.68 -49.65 0.60
N LEU A 377 -9.83 -49.29 -0.67
CA LEU A 377 -11.15 -49.14 -1.30
C LEU A 377 -11.84 -50.50 -1.42
N ASP A 378 -11.13 -51.53 -1.85
CA ASP A 378 -11.65 -52.89 -1.97
C ASP A 378 -12.11 -53.42 -0.61
N LYS A 379 -11.31 -53.19 0.45
CA LYS A 379 -11.70 -53.52 1.83
C LYS A 379 -12.94 -52.76 2.29
N ALA A 380 -13.06 -51.47 1.97
CA ALA A 380 -14.26 -50.70 2.32
C ALA A 380 -15.50 -51.24 1.57
N LEU A 381 -15.34 -51.63 0.31
CA LEU A 381 -16.42 -52.19 -0.52
C LEU A 381 -16.86 -53.60 -0.12
N GLN A 382 -16.05 -54.36 0.63
CA GLN A 382 -16.46 -55.67 1.18
C GLN A 382 -17.66 -55.56 2.12
N ASP A 383 -17.86 -54.41 2.77
CA ASP A 383 -19.01 -54.15 3.64
C ASP A 383 -20.29 -53.81 2.84
N ALA A 384 -20.22 -53.73 1.52
CA ALA A 384 -21.38 -53.49 0.66
C ALA A 384 -22.18 -54.77 0.46
N VAL A 385 -23.47 -54.70 0.78
CA VAL A 385 -24.41 -55.83 0.65
C VAL A 385 -25.26 -55.74 -0.62
N ASP A 386 -25.32 -54.57 -1.25
CA ASP A 386 -26.13 -54.30 -2.45
C ASP A 386 -25.55 -53.11 -3.26
N PHE A 387 -26.09 -52.89 -4.46
CA PHE A 387 -25.65 -51.81 -5.36
C PHE A 387 -25.71 -50.41 -4.71
N LYS A 388 -26.72 -50.17 -3.86
CA LYS A 388 -26.94 -48.87 -3.20
C LYS A 388 -25.91 -48.61 -2.08
N SER A 389 -25.58 -49.62 -1.29
CA SER A 389 -24.56 -49.56 -0.25
C SER A 389 -23.17 -49.43 -0.85
N ALA A 390 -22.87 -50.15 -1.94
CA ALA A 390 -21.62 -49.99 -2.69
C ALA A 390 -21.43 -48.54 -3.19
N ARG A 391 -22.48 -47.94 -3.77
CA ARG A 391 -22.49 -46.53 -4.18
C ARG A 391 -22.20 -45.58 -3.02
N LYS A 392 -22.86 -45.77 -1.87
CA LYS A 392 -22.66 -44.92 -0.69
C LYS A 392 -21.25 -45.03 -0.11
N ILE A 393 -20.71 -46.25 -0.06
CA ILE A 393 -19.36 -46.53 0.47
C ILE A 393 -18.30 -45.91 -0.44
N LEU A 394 -18.40 -46.12 -1.77
CA LEU A 394 -17.45 -45.56 -2.74
C LEU A 394 -17.41 -44.02 -2.67
N ASN A 395 -18.57 -43.36 -2.61
CA ASN A 395 -18.61 -41.90 -2.52
C ASN A 395 -18.10 -41.37 -1.19
N ARG A 396 -18.40 -42.04 -0.07
CA ARG A 396 -17.83 -41.69 1.24
C ARG A 396 -16.30 -41.83 1.24
N PHE A 397 -15.78 -42.92 0.69
CA PHE A 397 -14.33 -43.15 0.59
C PHE A 397 -13.67 -42.08 -0.27
N LYS A 398 -14.23 -41.81 -1.47
CA LYS A 398 -13.79 -40.74 -2.37
C LYS A 398 -13.71 -39.40 -1.64
N ASP A 399 -14.79 -38.96 -1.00
CA ASP A 399 -14.85 -37.66 -0.33
C ASP A 399 -13.85 -37.56 0.83
N GLN A 400 -13.65 -38.65 1.57
CA GLN A 400 -12.65 -38.71 2.63
C GLN A 400 -11.22 -38.60 2.08
N GLU A 401 -10.88 -39.33 1.01
CA GLU A 401 -9.54 -39.24 0.43
C GLU A 401 -9.26 -37.88 -0.21
N ILE A 402 -10.23 -37.27 -0.89
CA ILE A 402 -10.11 -35.90 -1.41
C ILE A 402 -9.77 -34.94 -0.26
N PHE A 403 -10.53 -34.99 0.84
CA PHE A 403 -10.29 -34.15 2.01
C PHE A 403 -8.89 -34.32 2.59
N LEU A 404 -8.40 -35.56 2.74
CA LEU A 404 -7.06 -35.81 3.29
C LEU A 404 -5.95 -35.30 2.37
N ILE A 405 -6.10 -35.47 1.04
CA ILE A 405 -5.15 -34.97 0.04
C ILE A 405 -5.11 -33.43 0.09
N ASP A 406 -6.29 -32.81 0.20
CA ASP A 406 -6.45 -31.36 0.26
C ASP A 406 -5.80 -30.76 1.52
N LEU A 407 -5.97 -31.41 2.68
CA LEU A 407 -5.34 -31.03 3.94
C LEU A 407 -3.81 -31.05 3.86
N ASP A 408 -3.23 -32.11 3.29
CA ASP A 408 -1.77 -32.19 3.16
C ASP A 408 -1.21 -31.03 2.34
N HIS A 409 -1.85 -30.68 1.23
CA HIS A 409 -1.40 -29.58 0.38
C HIS A 409 -1.56 -28.19 1.05
N ILE A 410 -2.57 -28.01 1.91
CA ILE A 410 -2.80 -26.73 2.61
C ILE A 410 -1.84 -26.53 3.78
N LEU A 411 -1.62 -27.59 4.57
CA LEU A 411 -0.79 -27.52 5.78
C LEU A 411 0.70 -27.52 5.46
N ASN A 412 1.08 -28.07 4.29
CA ASN A 412 2.46 -28.12 3.82
C ASN A 412 2.66 -27.20 2.60
N PRO A 413 2.92 -25.88 2.82
CA PRO A 413 3.03 -24.90 1.73
C PRO A 413 4.20 -25.14 0.77
N ASP A 414 5.16 -26.00 1.13
CA ASP A 414 6.29 -26.37 0.27
C ASP A 414 5.92 -27.44 -0.78
N LEU A 415 4.73 -28.05 -0.67
CA LEU A 415 4.25 -29.03 -1.64
C LEU A 415 3.79 -28.32 -2.94
N ASP A 416 4.40 -28.72 -4.05
CA ASP A 416 4.01 -28.25 -5.38
C ASP A 416 2.62 -28.80 -5.78
N PHE A 417 1.87 -28.05 -6.60
CA PHE A 417 0.63 -28.47 -7.25
C PHE A 417 0.71 -29.87 -7.88
N ARG A 418 1.89 -30.27 -8.39
CA ARG A 418 2.11 -31.62 -8.92
C ARG A 418 1.79 -32.73 -7.92
N PHE A 419 2.03 -32.50 -6.62
CA PHE A 419 1.66 -33.43 -5.56
C PHE A 419 0.14 -33.66 -5.54
N LEU A 420 -0.62 -32.57 -5.43
CA LEU A 420 -2.08 -32.58 -5.42
C LEU A 420 -2.63 -33.26 -6.68
N SER A 421 -2.12 -32.85 -7.83
CA SER A 421 -2.61 -33.31 -9.12
C SER A 421 -2.41 -34.80 -9.35
N ARG A 422 -1.24 -35.32 -8.97
CA ARG A 422 -0.93 -36.74 -9.06
C ARG A 422 -1.86 -37.56 -8.16
N LYS A 423 -2.03 -37.15 -6.90
CA LYS A 423 -2.86 -37.90 -5.94
C LYS A 423 -4.34 -37.92 -6.36
N LEU A 424 -4.89 -36.77 -6.73
CA LEU A 424 -6.28 -36.68 -7.19
C LEU A 424 -6.52 -37.47 -8.48
N THR A 425 -5.56 -37.48 -9.41
CA THR A 425 -5.67 -38.23 -10.67
C THR A 425 -5.71 -39.74 -10.40
N VAL A 426 -4.82 -40.26 -9.55
CA VAL A 426 -4.81 -41.69 -9.17
C VAL A 426 -6.12 -42.07 -8.45
N LEU A 427 -6.62 -41.21 -7.56
CA LEU A 427 -7.91 -41.43 -6.90
C LEU A 427 -9.07 -41.45 -7.91
N ALA A 428 -9.10 -40.50 -8.86
CA ALA A 428 -10.13 -40.43 -9.89
C ALA A 428 -10.14 -41.66 -10.80
N GLU A 429 -8.97 -42.10 -11.25
CA GLU A 429 -8.83 -43.33 -12.03
C GLU A 429 -9.36 -44.53 -11.25
N LEU A 430 -8.95 -44.70 -9.98
CA LEU A 430 -9.40 -45.82 -9.16
C LEU A 430 -10.92 -45.81 -8.96
N VAL A 431 -11.49 -44.64 -8.63
CA VAL A 431 -12.93 -44.48 -8.40
C VAL A 431 -13.74 -44.76 -9.68
N ILE A 432 -13.29 -44.25 -10.83
CA ILE A 432 -13.94 -44.51 -12.13
C ILE A 432 -13.89 -46.00 -12.46
N ASN A 433 -12.72 -46.63 -12.32
CA ASN A 433 -12.57 -48.06 -12.63
C ASN A 433 -13.43 -48.93 -11.72
N ARG A 434 -13.44 -48.67 -10.41
CA ARG A 434 -14.28 -49.45 -9.49
C ARG A 434 -15.78 -49.23 -9.71
N ALA A 435 -16.20 -48.01 -10.01
CA ALA A 435 -17.59 -47.75 -10.41
C ALA A 435 -17.94 -48.48 -11.71
N ALA A 436 -17.04 -48.48 -12.70
CA ALA A 436 -17.22 -49.19 -13.96
C ALA A 436 -17.30 -50.71 -13.77
N ASP A 437 -16.43 -51.30 -12.94
CA ASP A 437 -16.42 -52.73 -12.62
C ASP A 437 -17.75 -53.17 -11.99
N ILE A 438 -18.24 -52.43 -10.99
CA ILE A 438 -19.49 -52.71 -10.28
C ILE A 438 -20.70 -52.58 -11.21
N VAL A 439 -20.76 -51.49 -11.98
CA VAL A 439 -21.86 -51.24 -12.94
C VAL A 439 -21.85 -52.29 -14.06
N TYR A 440 -20.68 -52.66 -14.58
CA TYR A 440 -20.57 -53.70 -15.59
C TYR A 440 -21.03 -55.06 -15.06
N ALA A 441 -20.65 -55.42 -13.83
CA ALA A 441 -21.08 -56.67 -13.20
C ALA A 441 -22.61 -56.73 -13.02
N ASP A 442 -23.22 -55.66 -12.51
CA ASP A 442 -24.68 -55.54 -12.35
C ASP A 442 -25.42 -55.64 -13.69
N LEU A 443 -24.95 -54.93 -14.72
CA LEU A 443 -25.53 -55.00 -16.06
C LEU A 443 -25.33 -56.38 -16.70
N ALA A 444 -24.18 -57.02 -16.49
CA ALA A 444 -23.89 -58.35 -17.01
C ALA A 444 -24.75 -59.43 -16.32
N GLU A 445 -25.11 -59.25 -15.05
CA GLU A 445 -26.05 -60.13 -14.34
C GLU A 445 -27.46 -59.99 -14.92
N GLN A 446 -27.92 -58.76 -15.16
CA GLN A 446 -29.27 -58.48 -15.66
C GLN A 446 -29.47 -58.80 -17.15
N HIS A 447 -28.47 -58.48 -17.99
CA HIS A 447 -28.59 -58.50 -19.44
C HIS A 447 -27.68 -59.55 -20.10
N GLY A 448 -26.78 -60.20 -19.34
CA GLY A 448 -25.72 -61.06 -19.85
C GLY A 448 -24.50 -60.29 -20.35
N LYS A 449 -23.37 -60.97 -20.52
CA LYS A 449 -22.15 -60.34 -21.07
C LYS A 449 -22.33 -59.98 -22.55
N PRO A 450 -21.90 -58.78 -22.98
CA PRO A 450 -21.96 -58.37 -24.38
C PRO A 450 -21.00 -59.20 -25.24
N LYS A 451 -21.52 -59.77 -26.33
CA LYS A 451 -20.75 -60.54 -27.31
C LYS A 451 -20.75 -59.85 -28.67
N THR A 452 -19.71 -60.08 -29.46
CA THR A 452 -19.65 -59.69 -30.88
C THR A 452 -20.62 -60.55 -31.68
N GLU A 453 -20.92 -60.17 -32.93
CA GLU A 453 -21.68 -61.04 -33.85
C GLU A 453 -21.01 -62.42 -34.07
N SER A 454 -19.70 -62.51 -33.87
CA SER A 454 -18.92 -63.75 -33.92
C SER A 454 -18.83 -64.52 -32.59
N GLY A 455 -19.53 -64.06 -31.54
CA GLY A 455 -19.58 -64.72 -30.23
C GLY A 455 -18.37 -64.47 -29.31
N LEU A 456 -17.48 -63.55 -29.67
CA LEU A 456 -16.33 -63.15 -28.84
C LEU A 456 -16.75 -62.13 -27.77
N ASP A 457 -16.01 -62.04 -26.68
CA ASP A 457 -16.25 -60.98 -25.67
C ASP A 457 -15.94 -59.60 -26.24
N VAL A 458 -16.87 -58.66 -26.04
CA VAL A 458 -16.69 -57.27 -26.49
C VAL A 458 -15.76 -56.57 -25.52
N LYS A 459 -14.67 -56.01 -26.03
CA LYS A 459 -13.73 -55.21 -25.25
C LYS A 459 -14.22 -53.77 -25.16
N TYR A 460 -13.95 -53.10 -24.05
CA TYR A 460 -14.19 -51.66 -23.91
C TYR A 460 -12.99 -50.98 -23.24
N ALA A 461 -12.83 -49.69 -23.49
CA ALA A 461 -11.84 -48.85 -22.84
C ALA A 461 -12.49 -47.52 -22.41
N ILE A 462 -12.09 -47.05 -21.24
CA ILE A 462 -12.44 -45.72 -20.74
C ILE A 462 -11.26 -44.80 -21.02
N MET A 463 -11.49 -43.78 -21.82
CA MET A 463 -10.50 -42.79 -22.21
C MET A 463 -10.69 -41.53 -21.36
N GLY A 464 -9.67 -41.10 -20.63
CA GLY A 464 -9.67 -39.84 -19.90
C GLY A 464 -9.17 -38.71 -20.79
N LEU A 465 -9.87 -37.58 -20.82
CA LEU A 465 -9.52 -36.37 -21.58
C LEU A 465 -9.27 -35.20 -20.63
N GLY A 466 -9.05 -34.00 -21.19
CA GLY A 466 -8.97 -32.77 -20.43
C GLY A 466 -7.94 -32.82 -19.31
N LYS A 467 -8.33 -32.46 -18.09
CA LYS A 467 -7.41 -32.44 -16.94
C LYS A 467 -7.11 -33.84 -16.40
N LEU A 468 -8.08 -34.76 -16.48
CA LEU A 468 -7.90 -36.15 -16.07
C LEU A 468 -6.87 -36.86 -16.98
N GLY A 469 -7.06 -36.74 -18.29
CA GLY A 469 -6.13 -37.26 -19.30
C GLY A 469 -4.73 -36.65 -19.19
N GLY A 470 -4.65 -35.34 -18.99
CA GLY A 470 -3.39 -34.62 -18.80
C GLY A 470 -2.68 -34.84 -17.45
N LYS A 471 -3.25 -35.64 -16.53
CA LYS A 471 -2.77 -35.82 -15.13
C LYS A 471 -2.60 -34.47 -14.40
N ALA A 472 -3.59 -33.60 -14.58
CA ALA A 472 -3.59 -32.19 -14.18
C ALA A 472 -4.83 -31.81 -13.33
N LEU A 473 -5.44 -32.76 -12.61
CA LEU A 473 -6.53 -32.50 -11.66
C LEU A 473 -6.09 -31.55 -10.53
N GLY A 474 -7.05 -30.89 -9.90
CA GLY A 474 -6.87 -29.97 -8.76
C GLY A 474 -8.18 -29.89 -7.98
N TYR A 475 -8.26 -29.01 -6.97
CA TYR A 475 -9.37 -28.93 -6.00
C TYR A 475 -10.79 -28.98 -6.59
N ALA A 476 -11.02 -28.35 -7.74
CA ALA A 476 -12.35 -28.23 -8.36
C ALA A 476 -12.32 -28.66 -9.83
N SER A 477 -11.97 -29.93 -10.07
CA SER A 477 -11.90 -30.49 -11.42
C SER A 477 -12.96 -31.57 -11.68
N ASP A 478 -13.63 -31.41 -12.80
CA ASP A 478 -14.40 -32.41 -13.52
C ASP A 478 -13.53 -33.55 -14.04
N LEU A 479 -14.20 -34.67 -14.33
CA LEU A 479 -13.62 -35.91 -14.85
C LEU A 479 -14.13 -36.12 -16.28
N GLU A 480 -13.36 -35.62 -17.26
CA GLU A 480 -13.74 -35.76 -18.66
C GLU A 480 -13.40 -37.18 -19.16
N ILE A 481 -14.43 -37.95 -19.57
CA ILE A 481 -14.24 -39.32 -20.06
C ILE A 481 -15.04 -39.63 -21.35
N ILE A 482 -14.54 -40.58 -22.14
CA ILE A 482 -15.26 -41.21 -23.26
C ILE A 482 -15.12 -42.72 -23.10
N LEU A 483 -16.22 -43.47 -23.22
CA LEU A 483 -16.20 -44.93 -23.26
C LEU A 483 -16.30 -45.41 -24.72
N ILE A 484 -15.33 -46.24 -25.13
CA ILE A 484 -15.26 -46.82 -26.46
C ILE A 484 -15.32 -48.34 -26.35
N TYR A 485 -16.13 -49.01 -27.17
CA TYR A 485 -16.22 -50.48 -27.22
C TYR A 485 -15.87 -51.03 -28.60
N SER A 486 -15.42 -52.29 -28.67
CA SER A 486 -14.75 -52.84 -29.85
C SER A 486 -15.68 -53.05 -31.05
N ASP A 487 -16.84 -53.71 -30.85
CA ASP A 487 -17.66 -54.21 -31.95
C ASP A 487 -19.17 -54.22 -31.64
N ARG A 488 -19.97 -54.26 -32.71
CA ARG A 488 -21.43 -54.45 -32.64
C ARG A 488 -21.76 -55.89 -32.24
N GLY A 489 -22.97 -56.08 -31.73
CA GLY A 489 -23.45 -57.36 -31.25
C GLY A 489 -24.52 -57.20 -30.17
N ARG A 490 -24.73 -58.23 -29.38
CA ARG A 490 -25.78 -58.28 -28.34
C ARG A 490 -25.31 -59.00 -27.09
N SER A 491 -25.93 -58.69 -25.97
CA SER A 491 -25.82 -59.50 -24.76
C SER A 491 -26.74 -60.72 -24.84
N HIS A 492 -26.41 -61.79 -24.10
CA HIS A 492 -27.12 -63.07 -24.16
C HIS A 492 -27.71 -63.51 -22.80
N GLY A 493 -28.06 -62.57 -21.93
CA GLY A 493 -28.73 -62.87 -20.65
C GLY A 493 -30.25 -62.86 -20.76
N GLU A 494 -30.95 -62.81 -19.62
CA GLU A 494 -32.42 -62.90 -19.56
C GLU A 494 -33.14 -61.76 -20.29
N LYS A 495 -32.52 -60.56 -20.33
CA LYS A 495 -33.01 -59.38 -21.05
C LYS A 495 -31.95 -58.91 -22.07
N PRO A 496 -31.81 -59.53 -23.24
CA PRO A 496 -30.72 -59.24 -24.16
C PRO A 496 -30.86 -57.87 -24.82
N VAL A 497 -29.86 -57.01 -24.64
CA VAL A 497 -29.77 -55.67 -25.24
C VAL A 497 -28.67 -55.65 -26.31
N THR A 498 -28.68 -54.65 -27.17
CA THR A 498 -27.58 -54.41 -28.10
C THR A 498 -26.33 -53.95 -27.34
N ASN A 499 -25.13 -54.16 -27.90
CA ASN A 499 -23.90 -53.65 -27.28
C ASN A 499 -23.96 -52.12 -27.10
N ALA A 500 -24.54 -51.39 -28.05
CA ALA A 500 -24.73 -49.95 -27.95
C ALA A 500 -25.57 -49.57 -26.71
N GLU A 501 -26.71 -50.23 -26.51
CA GLU A 501 -27.56 -50.03 -25.33
C GLU A 501 -26.85 -50.45 -24.04
N PHE A 502 -26.15 -51.60 -24.03
CA PHE A 502 -25.42 -52.09 -22.87
C PHE A 502 -24.38 -51.07 -22.38
N PHE A 503 -23.54 -50.57 -23.29
CA PHE A 503 -22.50 -49.61 -22.94
C PHE A 503 -23.08 -48.21 -22.68
N GLU A 504 -24.20 -47.83 -23.28
CA GLU A 504 -24.92 -46.60 -22.92
C GLU A 504 -25.46 -46.67 -21.48
N LEU A 505 -26.05 -47.80 -21.09
CA LEU A 505 -26.46 -48.07 -19.72
C LEU A 505 -25.26 -48.07 -18.77
N MET A 506 -24.12 -48.61 -19.20
CA MET A 506 -22.89 -48.60 -18.40
C MET A 506 -22.41 -47.17 -18.12
N VAL A 507 -22.34 -46.30 -19.14
CA VAL A 507 -21.94 -44.90 -18.95
C VAL A 507 -22.95 -44.16 -18.06
N LYS A 508 -24.25 -44.38 -18.26
CA LYS A 508 -25.31 -43.85 -17.36
C LYS A 508 -25.11 -44.35 -15.94
N GLY A 509 -24.82 -45.64 -15.75
CA GLY A 509 -24.56 -46.24 -14.45
C GLY A 509 -23.37 -45.58 -13.76
N ILE A 510 -22.22 -45.45 -14.43
CA ILE A 510 -21.02 -44.78 -13.90
C ILE A 510 -21.33 -43.34 -13.51
N PHE A 511 -21.99 -42.58 -14.39
CA PHE A 511 -22.37 -41.19 -14.16
C PHE A 511 -23.26 -41.03 -12.91
N HIS A 512 -24.21 -41.94 -12.69
CA HIS A 512 -25.06 -41.89 -11.49
C HIS A 512 -24.38 -42.49 -10.25
N PHE A 513 -23.40 -43.38 -10.42
CA PHE A 513 -22.71 -44.04 -9.30
C PHE A 513 -21.73 -43.09 -8.60
N ILE A 514 -21.11 -42.18 -9.33
CA ILE A 514 -20.17 -41.19 -8.80
C ILE A 514 -20.92 -39.89 -8.50
N GLU A 515 -21.03 -39.53 -7.23
CA GLU A 515 -21.71 -38.33 -6.76
C GLU A 515 -20.73 -37.17 -6.57
N ALA A 516 -21.08 -36.02 -7.13
CA ALA A 516 -20.39 -34.76 -6.88
C ALA A 516 -21.16 -33.94 -5.83
N LYS A 517 -20.48 -33.47 -4.77
CA LYS A 517 -21.10 -32.60 -3.75
C LYS A 517 -21.50 -31.23 -4.31
N ARG A 518 -20.73 -30.73 -5.28
CA ARG A 518 -20.95 -29.46 -5.98
C ARG A 518 -20.62 -29.62 -7.46
N GLU A 519 -21.19 -28.77 -8.28
CA GLU A 519 -20.91 -28.73 -9.72
C GLU A 519 -19.40 -28.50 -9.96
N GLY A 520 -18.82 -29.29 -10.87
CA GLY A 520 -17.43 -29.17 -11.30
C GLY A 520 -16.37 -29.74 -10.33
N ILE A 521 -16.76 -30.40 -9.23
CA ILE A 521 -15.83 -31.09 -8.32
C ILE A 521 -16.03 -32.60 -8.43
N PHE A 522 -15.07 -33.28 -9.06
CA PHE A 522 -15.11 -34.74 -9.27
C PHE A 522 -16.36 -35.22 -10.04
N GLN A 523 -16.98 -34.31 -10.78
CA GLN A 523 -18.17 -34.57 -11.59
C GLN A 523 -17.76 -35.20 -12.92
N VAL A 524 -18.40 -36.31 -13.29
CA VAL A 524 -18.19 -36.96 -14.59
C VAL A 524 -18.75 -36.06 -15.70
N ASP A 525 -17.89 -35.69 -16.65
CA ASP A 525 -18.26 -34.88 -17.81
C ASP A 525 -18.10 -35.70 -19.10
N LEU A 526 -19.18 -35.76 -19.87
CA LEU A 526 -19.30 -36.55 -21.09
C LEU A 526 -19.39 -35.67 -22.35
N ARG A 527 -19.18 -34.36 -22.24
CA ARG A 527 -19.40 -33.40 -23.35
C ARG A 527 -18.41 -33.52 -24.50
N LEU A 528 -17.22 -34.10 -24.27
CA LEU A 528 -16.17 -34.22 -25.29
C LEU A 528 -16.31 -35.46 -26.20
N ARG A 529 -17.37 -36.27 -26.01
CA ARG A 529 -17.65 -37.43 -26.86
C ARG A 529 -18.08 -37.02 -28.29
N PRO A 530 -17.99 -37.92 -29.29
CA PRO A 530 -18.48 -37.64 -30.64
C PRO A 530 -19.90 -37.06 -30.66
N HIS A 531 -20.10 -35.97 -31.41
CA HIS A 531 -21.36 -35.20 -31.47
C HIS A 531 -21.79 -34.52 -30.16
N GLY A 532 -20.91 -34.44 -29.16
CA GLY A 532 -21.16 -33.79 -27.89
C GLY A 532 -22.43 -34.27 -27.19
N ASN A 533 -23.25 -33.34 -26.69
CA ASN A 533 -24.50 -33.66 -25.98
C ASN A 533 -25.54 -34.42 -26.82
N SER A 534 -25.49 -34.29 -28.14
CA SER A 534 -26.41 -34.96 -29.07
C SER A 534 -25.92 -36.35 -29.49
N GLY A 535 -24.70 -36.73 -29.11
CA GLY A 535 -24.11 -38.02 -29.44
C GLY A 535 -24.41 -39.14 -28.43
N PRO A 536 -24.17 -40.40 -28.83
CA PRO A 536 -24.34 -41.55 -27.95
C PRO A 536 -23.39 -41.45 -26.76
N LEU A 537 -23.82 -41.92 -25.57
CA LEU A 537 -22.99 -41.83 -24.35
C LEU A 537 -21.78 -42.78 -24.39
N ALA A 538 -21.88 -43.87 -25.16
CA ALA A 538 -20.80 -44.79 -25.47
C ALA A 538 -20.64 -44.92 -26.99
N CYS A 539 -19.40 -45.00 -27.46
CA CYS A 539 -19.08 -45.01 -28.89
C CYS A 539 -18.50 -46.37 -29.32
N SER A 540 -18.91 -46.91 -30.46
CA SER A 540 -18.22 -48.06 -31.04
C SER A 540 -16.89 -47.61 -31.65
N MET A 541 -15.92 -48.53 -31.74
CA MET A 541 -14.64 -48.26 -32.40
C MET A 541 -14.82 -47.76 -33.84
N GLU A 542 -15.77 -48.35 -34.55
CA GLU A 542 -16.15 -47.97 -35.90
C GLU A 542 -16.68 -46.52 -35.95
N SER A 543 -17.61 -46.15 -35.06
CA SER A 543 -18.17 -44.80 -34.99
C SER A 543 -17.12 -43.77 -34.60
N TYR A 544 -16.21 -44.12 -33.69
CA TYR A 544 -15.08 -43.28 -33.30
C TYR A 544 -14.17 -42.99 -34.49
N CYS A 545 -13.80 -44.02 -35.25
CA CYS A 545 -12.97 -43.88 -36.44
C CYS A 545 -13.68 -43.10 -37.56
N GLN A 546 -14.98 -43.29 -37.76
CA GLN A 546 -15.76 -42.53 -38.75
C GLN A 546 -15.84 -41.04 -38.39
N TYR A 547 -15.98 -40.71 -37.10
CA TYR A 547 -16.13 -39.33 -36.66
C TYR A 547 -14.80 -38.56 -36.69
N TYR A 548 -13.74 -39.13 -36.12
CA TYR A 548 -12.42 -38.47 -36.02
C TYR A 548 -11.48 -38.77 -37.19
N GLY A 549 -11.68 -39.88 -37.91
CA GLY A 549 -10.80 -40.31 -39.01
C GLY A 549 -10.87 -39.42 -40.25
N PHE A 550 -10.22 -39.84 -41.33
CA PHE A 550 -10.12 -39.06 -42.57
C PHE A 550 -11.51 -38.85 -43.21
N GLY A 551 -11.89 -37.59 -43.46
CA GLY A 551 -13.21 -37.23 -43.99
C GLY A 551 -14.36 -37.20 -42.97
N GLY A 552 -14.07 -37.41 -41.67
CA GLY A 552 -15.07 -37.39 -40.60
C GLY A 552 -15.56 -35.99 -40.20
N GLN A 553 -16.58 -35.93 -39.34
CA GLN A 553 -17.30 -34.69 -39.00
C GLN A 553 -16.69 -33.89 -37.82
N ALA A 554 -15.65 -34.40 -37.15
CA ALA A 554 -15.04 -33.72 -36.01
C ALA A 554 -14.42 -32.35 -36.38
N HIS A 555 -14.69 -31.34 -35.56
CA HIS A 555 -14.10 -30.01 -35.66
C HIS A 555 -12.65 -29.98 -35.15
N SER A 556 -11.86 -28.99 -35.56
CA SER A 556 -10.43 -28.91 -35.21
C SER A 556 -10.17 -28.84 -33.70
N TYR A 557 -11.04 -28.18 -32.93
CA TYR A 557 -10.92 -28.12 -31.47
C TYR A 557 -11.23 -29.46 -30.78
N GLU A 558 -12.14 -30.26 -31.34
CA GLU A 558 -12.45 -31.60 -30.84
C GLU A 558 -11.28 -32.53 -31.08
N ILE A 559 -10.66 -32.43 -32.27
CA ILE A 559 -9.43 -33.15 -32.60
C ILE A 559 -8.30 -32.71 -31.65
N LEU A 560 -8.10 -31.40 -31.43
CA LEU A 560 -7.06 -30.89 -30.52
C LEU A 560 -7.26 -31.39 -29.08
N SER A 561 -8.50 -31.54 -28.62
CA SER A 561 -8.81 -32.08 -27.28
C SER A 561 -8.28 -33.50 -27.07
N LEU A 562 -8.10 -34.26 -28.16
CA LEU A 562 -7.56 -35.61 -28.12
C LEU A 562 -6.08 -35.64 -27.74
N VAL A 563 -5.32 -34.54 -27.83
CA VAL A 563 -3.89 -34.52 -27.44
C VAL A 563 -3.68 -35.01 -25.99
N ARG A 564 -4.66 -34.75 -25.11
CA ARG A 564 -4.64 -35.19 -23.71
C ARG A 564 -5.32 -36.54 -23.47
N MET A 565 -6.00 -37.10 -24.46
CA MET A 565 -6.76 -38.33 -24.32
C MET A 565 -5.82 -39.50 -24.02
N ARG A 566 -6.10 -40.32 -23.01
CA ARG A 566 -5.38 -41.58 -22.75
C ARG A 566 -6.28 -42.63 -22.12
N CYS A 567 -5.90 -43.90 -22.24
CA CYS A 567 -6.60 -44.99 -21.57
C CYS A 567 -6.41 -44.85 -20.05
N ILE A 568 -7.52 -44.88 -19.31
CA ILE A 568 -7.54 -44.85 -17.85
C ILE A 568 -8.22 -46.08 -17.23
N GLY A 569 -8.93 -46.88 -18.02
CA GLY A 569 -9.69 -48.03 -17.55
C GLY A 569 -10.19 -48.95 -18.65
N GLY A 570 -10.67 -50.14 -18.28
CA GLY A 570 -11.11 -51.18 -19.22
C GLY A 570 -9.96 -52.07 -19.74
N ASP A 571 -10.11 -52.60 -20.95
CA ASP A 571 -9.11 -53.48 -21.60
C ASP A 571 -7.89 -52.67 -22.07
N SER A 572 -6.74 -52.96 -21.48
CA SER A 572 -5.50 -52.19 -21.70
C SER A 572 -4.96 -52.29 -23.13
N GLU A 573 -5.07 -53.46 -23.77
CA GLU A 573 -4.61 -53.69 -25.14
C GLU A 573 -5.48 -52.93 -26.15
N PHE A 574 -6.80 -52.96 -25.94
CA PHE A 574 -7.76 -52.22 -26.73
C PHE A 574 -7.61 -50.70 -26.55
N GLY A 575 -7.40 -50.24 -25.31
CA GLY A 575 -7.05 -48.85 -25.02
C GLY A 575 -5.80 -48.38 -25.75
N ALA A 576 -4.72 -49.16 -25.74
CA ALA A 576 -3.49 -48.85 -26.47
C ALA A 576 -3.69 -48.83 -28.00
N ARG A 577 -4.65 -49.59 -28.53
CA ARG A 577 -5.05 -49.51 -29.94
C ARG A 577 -5.76 -48.19 -30.25
N ILE A 578 -6.65 -47.72 -29.37
CA ILE A 578 -7.31 -46.41 -29.53
C ILE A 578 -6.31 -45.27 -29.47
N GLU A 579 -5.33 -45.30 -28.55
CA GLU A 579 -4.27 -44.28 -28.47
C GLU A 579 -3.41 -44.20 -29.73
N ARG A 580 -3.13 -45.33 -30.39
CA ARG A 580 -2.44 -45.34 -31.68
C ARG A 580 -3.25 -44.64 -32.77
N ILE A 581 -4.56 -44.87 -32.81
CA ILE A 581 -5.46 -44.25 -33.79
C ILE A 581 -5.61 -42.76 -33.51
N ARG A 582 -5.68 -42.37 -32.23
CA ARG A 582 -5.59 -40.97 -31.81
C ARG A 582 -4.34 -40.30 -32.37
N ASP A 583 -3.17 -40.93 -32.23
CA ASP A 583 -1.91 -40.37 -32.75
C ASP A 583 -1.92 -40.24 -34.28
N GLU A 584 -2.51 -41.20 -34.98
CA GLU A 584 -2.69 -41.15 -36.43
C GLU A 584 -3.57 -39.95 -36.86
N VAL A 585 -4.69 -39.77 -36.16
CA VAL A 585 -5.59 -38.62 -36.37
C VAL A 585 -4.89 -37.30 -36.04
N LEU A 586 -4.18 -37.19 -34.92
CA LEU A 586 -3.57 -35.93 -34.48
C LEU A 586 -2.38 -35.51 -35.36
N TYR A 587 -1.46 -36.43 -35.65
CA TYR A 587 -0.13 -36.07 -36.13
C TYR A 587 0.12 -36.38 -37.61
N PHE A 588 -0.74 -37.19 -38.24
CA PHE A 588 -0.52 -37.64 -39.62
C PHE A 588 -1.64 -37.23 -40.59
N SER A 589 -2.82 -36.85 -40.08
CA SER A 589 -3.99 -36.55 -40.92
C SER A 589 -4.04 -35.12 -41.49
N ASN A 590 -3.26 -34.18 -40.96
CA ASN A 590 -3.31 -32.74 -41.26
C ASN A 590 -4.71 -32.11 -41.12
N ARG A 591 -5.57 -32.65 -40.26
CA ARG A 591 -6.98 -32.21 -40.11
C ARG A 591 -7.21 -31.00 -39.21
N VAL A 592 -6.20 -30.56 -38.47
CA VAL A 592 -6.35 -29.44 -37.53
C VAL A 592 -6.17 -28.12 -38.28
N ASP A 593 -7.26 -27.38 -38.46
CA ASP A 593 -7.26 -26.02 -38.99
C ASP A 593 -7.07 -25.01 -37.84
N PHE A 594 -5.94 -24.29 -37.87
CA PHE A 594 -5.60 -23.29 -36.86
C PHE A 594 -6.52 -22.06 -36.90
N LYS A 595 -7.15 -21.77 -38.05
CA LYS A 595 -8.15 -20.71 -38.14
C LYS A 595 -9.39 -21.05 -37.31
N GLU A 596 -9.88 -22.28 -37.42
CA GLU A 596 -11.02 -22.76 -36.64
C GLU A 596 -10.73 -22.75 -35.13
N ILE A 597 -9.50 -23.12 -34.71
CA ILE A 597 -9.10 -23.05 -33.30
C ILE A 597 -9.13 -21.60 -32.79
N ARG A 598 -8.64 -20.65 -33.58
CA ARG A 598 -8.65 -19.22 -33.24
C ARG A 598 -10.07 -18.67 -33.14
N ASP A 599 -10.95 -18.97 -34.09
CA ASP A 599 -12.35 -18.51 -34.09
C ASP A 599 -13.08 -18.96 -32.81
N ILE A 600 -12.82 -20.20 -32.38
CA ILE A 600 -13.35 -20.76 -31.14
C ILE A 600 -12.74 -20.08 -29.92
N ARG A 601 -11.44 -19.79 -29.94
CA ARG A 601 -10.77 -19.13 -28.84
C ARG A 601 -11.27 -17.70 -28.65
N GLU A 602 -11.51 -16.97 -29.73
CA GLU A 602 -12.15 -15.65 -29.70
C GLU A 602 -13.57 -15.72 -29.14
N LYS A 603 -14.35 -16.74 -29.52
CA LYS A 603 -15.69 -16.98 -28.95
C LYS A 603 -15.60 -17.23 -27.44
N GLN A 604 -14.68 -18.09 -26.99
CA GLN A 604 -14.46 -18.35 -25.56
C GLN A 604 -14.05 -17.08 -24.81
N LEU A 605 -13.20 -16.23 -25.41
CA LEU A 605 -12.81 -14.96 -24.81
C LEU A 605 -14.04 -14.08 -24.59
N ARG A 606 -14.88 -13.89 -25.62
CA ARG A 606 -16.12 -13.08 -25.51
C ARG A 606 -17.14 -13.62 -24.50
N GLU A 607 -17.28 -14.94 -24.39
CA GLU A 607 -18.29 -15.57 -23.53
C GLU A 607 -17.83 -15.80 -22.08
N LYS A 608 -16.52 -15.96 -21.84
CA LYS A 608 -15.97 -16.35 -20.54
C LYS A 608 -15.14 -15.26 -19.86
N THR A 609 -15.03 -14.08 -20.46
CA THR A 609 -14.39 -12.91 -19.86
C THR A 609 -15.33 -11.72 -19.82
N VAL A 610 -15.04 -10.74 -18.97
CA VAL A 610 -15.83 -9.53 -18.77
C VAL A 610 -14.88 -8.34 -18.84
N THR A 611 -15.29 -7.27 -19.52
CA THR A 611 -14.51 -6.03 -19.62
C THR A 611 -14.15 -5.52 -18.23
N GLY A 612 -12.87 -5.22 -18.00
CA GLY A 612 -12.35 -4.69 -16.73
C GLY A 612 -12.07 -5.72 -15.64
N ARG A 613 -12.31 -7.03 -15.86
CA ARG A 613 -11.89 -8.10 -14.94
C ARG A 613 -11.06 -9.17 -15.66
N LEU A 614 -9.88 -9.44 -15.13
CA LEU A 614 -9.00 -10.50 -15.64
C LEU A 614 -9.48 -11.87 -15.16
N ASN A 615 -9.46 -12.85 -16.06
CA ASN A 615 -9.73 -14.26 -15.80
C ASN A 615 -8.45 -15.07 -15.97
N ALA A 616 -8.00 -15.76 -14.92
CA ALA A 616 -6.72 -16.47 -14.92
C ALA A 616 -6.63 -17.59 -15.98
N LYS A 617 -7.76 -18.06 -16.50
CA LYS A 617 -7.83 -19.15 -17.48
C LYS A 617 -8.06 -18.65 -18.91
N TYR A 618 -9.02 -17.75 -19.11
CA TYR A 618 -9.52 -17.36 -20.44
C TYR A 618 -9.15 -15.95 -20.88
N SER A 619 -8.57 -15.11 -20.03
CA SER A 619 -8.04 -13.82 -20.50
C SER A 619 -6.77 -13.99 -21.33
N PRO A 620 -6.42 -13.01 -22.17
CA PRO A 620 -5.16 -12.98 -22.92
C PRO A 620 -3.91 -13.24 -22.06
N GLY A 621 -3.13 -14.26 -22.44
CA GLY A 621 -1.97 -14.70 -21.66
C GLY A 621 -2.31 -15.63 -20.48
N GLY A 622 -3.58 -15.99 -20.33
CA GLY A 622 -4.06 -16.93 -19.34
C GLY A 622 -3.70 -18.39 -19.67
N LEU A 623 -4.13 -19.30 -18.80
CA LEU A 623 -3.75 -20.73 -18.91
C LEU A 623 -4.14 -21.36 -20.26
N VAL A 624 -5.30 -21.02 -20.82
CA VAL A 624 -5.78 -21.65 -22.08
C VAL A 624 -4.90 -21.28 -23.26
N ASP A 625 -4.40 -20.05 -23.34
CA ASP A 625 -3.53 -19.61 -24.45
C ASP A 625 -2.22 -20.40 -24.44
N LEU A 626 -1.65 -20.61 -23.25
CA LEU A 626 -0.48 -21.46 -23.06
C LEU A 626 -0.78 -22.92 -23.47
N GLU A 627 -1.87 -23.50 -22.95
CA GLU A 627 -2.21 -24.89 -23.21
C GLU A 627 -2.48 -25.17 -24.69
N TYR A 628 -3.24 -24.30 -25.36
CA TYR A 628 -3.53 -24.42 -26.78
C TYR A 628 -2.26 -24.18 -27.60
N GLY A 629 -1.45 -23.19 -27.26
CA GLY A 629 -0.19 -22.93 -27.96
C GLY A 629 0.76 -24.14 -27.91
N VAL A 630 0.93 -24.75 -26.74
CA VAL A 630 1.75 -25.97 -26.60
C VAL A 630 1.15 -27.14 -27.40
N GLN A 631 -0.16 -27.38 -27.30
CA GLN A 631 -0.83 -28.46 -28.05
C GLN A 631 -0.74 -28.27 -29.56
N THR A 632 -0.85 -27.02 -30.04
CA THR A 632 -0.66 -26.67 -31.44
C THR A 632 0.77 -27.02 -31.89
N LEU A 633 1.80 -26.67 -31.13
CA LEU A 633 3.18 -27.07 -31.45
C LEU A 633 3.36 -28.59 -31.45
N GLN A 634 2.69 -29.32 -30.54
CA GLN A 634 2.69 -30.78 -30.54
C GLN A 634 2.07 -31.33 -31.83
N VAL A 635 0.96 -30.78 -32.29
CA VAL A 635 0.31 -31.20 -33.56
C VAL A 635 1.22 -30.88 -34.75
N MET A 636 1.81 -29.69 -34.81
CA MET A 636 2.68 -29.24 -35.91
C MET A 636 3.93 -30.10 -36.06
N TYR A 637 4.60 -30.41 -34.94
CA TYR A 637 5.89 -31.10 -34.96
C TYR A 637 5.78 -32.60 -34.64
N GLY A 638 4.61 -33.07 -34.19
CA GLY A 638 4.43 -34.42 -33.67
C GLY A 638 4.62 -35.49 -34.73
N LYS A 639 4.38 -35.15 -36.00
CA LYS A 639 4.73 -36.03 -37.14
C LYS A 639 6.21 -36.43 -37.13
N ASN A 640 7.08 -35.47 -36.82
CA ASN A 640 8.54 -35.58 -36.97
C ASN A 640 9.26 -35.95 -35.67
N SER A 641 8.61 -35.78 -34.51
CA SER A 641 9.18 -36.18 -33.21
C SER A 641 8.16 -36.96 -32.38
N LYS A 642 8.53 -38.18 -31.97
CA LYS A 642 7.68 -39.02 -31.12
C LYS A 642 7.66 -38.52 -29.67
N ASP A 643 8.76 -37.92 -29.20
CA ASP A 643 8.93 -37.53 -27.80
C ASP A 643 7.97 -36.41 -27.38
N ILE A 644 7.50 -35.61 -28.34
CA ILE A 644 6.51 -34.56 -28.08
C ILE A 644 5.05 -35.07 -28.07
N ARG A 645 4.80 -36.34 -28.43
CA ARG A 645 3.45 -36.96 -28.44
C ARG A 645 3.02 -37.42 -27.05
N THR A 646 3.00 -36.47 -26.12
CA THR A 646 2.69 -36.70 -24.71
C THR A 646 1.41 -35.97 -24.30
N TYR A 647 0.63 -36.59 -23.42
CA TYR A 647 -0.59 -36.00 -22.87
C TYR A 647 -0.32 -34.93 -21.81
N SER A 648 0.92 -34.81 -21.30
CA SER A 648 1.30 -33.86 -20.25
C SER A 648 1.95 -32.61 -20.83
N ILE A 649 1.41 -31.43 -20.52
CA ILE A 649 1.98 -30.13 -20.96
C ILE A 649 3.42 -29.94 -20.49
N ASN A 650 3.74 -30.34 -19.26
CA ASN A 650 5.12 -30.21 -18.76
C ASN A 650 6.09 -31.12 -19.52
N ALA A 651 5.66 -32.34 -19.84
CA ALA A 651 6.47 -33.23 -20.67
C ALA A 651 6.61 -32.68 -22.10
N ALA A 652 5.54 -32.09 -22.65
CA ALA A 652 5.56 -31.46 -23.97
C ALA A 652 6.53 -30.27 -24.03
N LEU A 653 6.51 -29.38 -23.03
CA LEU A 653 7.43 -28.25 -22.94
C LEU A 653 8.90 -28.72 -22.89
N ASN A 654 9.20 -29.73 -22.07
CA ASN A 654 10.54 -30.33 -22.03
C ASN A 654 10.94 -30.90 -23.39
N ALA A 655 10.07 -31.72 -24.00
CA ALA A 655 10.35 -32.36 -25.28
C ALA A 655 10.51 -31.33 -26.41
N LEU A 656 9.72 -30.25 -26.43
CA LEU A 656 9.85 -29.16 -27.41
C LEU A 656 11.21 -28.44 -27.28
N ARG A 657 11.69 -28.21 -26.05
CA ARG A 657 13.03 -27.67 -25.80
C ARG A 657 14.12 -28.64 -26.24
N ASP A 658 14.04 -29.88 -25.78
CA ASP A 658 15.09 -30.89 -25.98
C ASP A 658 15.27 -31.26 -27.46
N ASN A 659 14.20 -31.15 -28.25
CA ASN A 659 14.24 -31.34 -29.71
C ASN A 659 14.55 -30.05 -30.50
N GLY A 660 14.82 -28.92 -29.84
CA GLY A 660 15.20 -27.66 -30.48
C GLY A 660 14.05 -26.88 -31.14
N PHE A 661 12.79 -27.28 -30.94
CA PHE A 661 11.61 -26.53 -31.43
C PHE A 661 11.28 -25.31 -30.57
N MET A 662 11.88 -25.21 -29.37
CA MET A 662 11.71 -24.11 -28.44
C MET A 662 13.06 -23.73 -27.80
N SER A 663 13.38 -22.44 -27.73
CA SER A 663 14.59 -21.99 -27.03
C SER A 663 14.47 -22.18 -25.51
N CYS A 664 15.61 -22.33 -24.82
CA CYS A 664 15.64 -22.42 -23.35
C CYS A 664 14.95 -21.23 -22.67
N GLU A 665 15.10 -20.03 -23.23
CA GLU A 665 14.45 -18.82 -22.72
C GLU A 665 12.92 -18.90 -22.76
N VAL A 666 12.34 -19.29 -23.89
CA VAL A 666 10.89 -19.46 -24.02
C VAL A 666 10.41 -20.57 -23.09
N TYR A 667 11.16 -21.67 -22.99
CA TYR A 667 10.86 -22.76 -22.07
C TYR A 667 10.80 -22.30 -20.61
N ASP A 668 11.82 -21.59 -20.12
CA ASP A 668 11.89 -21.15 -18.71
C ASP A 668 10.68 -20.26 -18.36
N ARG A 669 10.35 -19.32 -19.26
CA ARG A 669 9.21 -18.41 -19.10
C ARG A 669 7.88 -19.15 -19.10
N LEU A 670 7.65 -20.04 -20.07
CA LEU A 670 6.40 -20.80 -20.17
C LEU A 670 6.24 -21.85 -19.07
N SER A 671 7.31 -22.55 -18.71
CA SER A 671 7.28 -23.50 -17.58
C SER A 671 6.99 -22.77 -16.27
N GLY A 672 7.58 -21.58 -16.08
CA GLY A 672 7.27 -20.69 -14.95
C GLY A 672 5.81 -20.24 -14.97
N ALA A 673 5.32 -19.73 -16.10
CA ALA A 673 3.96 -19.25 -16.27
C ALA A 673 2.92 -20.37 -16.07
N TYR A 674 3.17 -21.58 -16.59
CA TYR A 674 2.30 -22.74 -16.39
C TYR A 674 2.17 -23.09 -14.90
N ARG A 675 3.29 -23.17 -14.19
CA ARG A 675 3.30 -23.45 -12.75
C ARG A 675 2.56 -22.36 -11.98
N PHE A 676 2.86 -21.10 -12.25
CA PHE A 676 2.22 -19.96 -11.61
C PHE A 676 0.70 -19.93 -11.84
N LEU A 677 0.24 -20.01 -13.09
CA LEU A 677 -1.18 -19.97 -13.44
C LEU A 677 -1.96 -21.15 -12.83
N ARG A 678 -1.34 -22.33 -12.70
CA ARG A 678 -1.93 -23.48 -12.00
C ARG A 678 -2.08 -23.22 -10.50
N ILE A 679 -1.07 -22.67 -9.85
CA ILE A 679 -1.13 -22.29 -8.43
C ILE A 679 -2.19 -21.21 -8.23
N LEU A 680 -2.24 -20.20 -9.09
CA LEU A 680 -3.23 -19.11 -9.06
C LEU A 680 -4.66 -19.63 -9.17
N ILE A 681 -4.95 -20.48 -10.15
CA ILE A 681 -6.28 -21.08 -10.35
C ILE A 681 -6.68 -21.92 -9.14
N ASN A 682 -5.76 -22.66 -8.54
CA ASN A 682 -6.05 -23.40 -7.30
C ASN A 682 -6.31 -22.45 -6.13
N GLY A 683 -5.53 -21.39 -5.98
CA GLY A 683 -5.76 -20.35 -4.97
C GLY A 683 -7.15 -19.70 -5.10
N LEU A 684 -7.60 -19.42 -6.34
CA LEU A 684 -8.94 -18.91 -6.63
C LEU A 684 -10.05 -19.93 -6.33
N ARG A 685 -9.83 -21.20 -6.65
CA ARG A 685 -10.80 -22.28 -6.36
C ARG A 685 -10.95 -22.52 -4.86
N MET A 686 -9.84 -22.45 -4.12
CA MET A 686 -9.86 -22.53 -2.65
C MET A 686 -10.58 -21.34 -2.03
N LEU A 687 -10.38 -20.14 -2.58
CA LEU A 687 -11.05 -18.91 -2.14
C LEU A 687 -12.57 -19.02 -2.28
N ARG A 688 -13.06 -19.33 -3.47
CA ARG A 688 -14.50 -19.21 -3.79
C ARG A 688 -15.30 -20.50 -3.66
N GLY A 689 -14.63 -21.64 -3.48
CA GLY A 689 -15.27 -22.95 -3.41
C GLY A 689 -16.07 -23.32 -4.67
N SER A 690 -15.73 -22.72 -5.82
CA SER A 690 -16.40 -22.90 -7.12
C SER A 690 -15.39 -23.17 -8.22
N ALA A 691 -15.72 -24.10 -9.12
CA ALA A 691 -14.91 -24.42 -10.30
C ALA A 691 -15.01 -23.37 -11.42
N LEU A 692 -16.08 -22.57 -11.41
CA LEU A 692 -16.51 -21.72 -12.54
C LEU A 692 -15.98 -20.29 -12.44
N ASP A 693 -15.82 -19.77 -11.22
CA ASP A 693 -15.39 -18.41 -11.01
C ASP A 693 -13.86 -18.31 -10.87
N LEU A 694 -13.21 -17.92 -11.97
CA LEU A 694 -11.76 -17.74 -12.07
C LEU A 694 -11.38 -16.28 -12.34
N PHE A 695 -12.27 -15.34 -12.00
CA PHE A 695 -12.00 -13.91 -12.12
C PHE A 695 -11.13 -13.43 -10.97
N LEU A 696 -10.09 -12.69 -11.28
CA LEU A 696 -9.24 -12.08 -10.27
C LEU A 696 -10.02 -11.01 -9.48
N PRO A 697 -9.85 -10.95 -8.15
CA PRO A 697 -10.27 -9.80 -7.37
C PRO A 697 -9.56 -8.53 -7.85
N ALA A 698 -10.15 -7.37 -7.61
CA ALA A 698 -9.47 -6.10 -7.94
C ALA A 698 -8.23 -5.93 -7.05
N THR A 699 -7.13 -5.43 -7.61
CA THR A 699 -5.80 -5.38 -6.95
C THR A 699 -5.78 -4.60 -5.64
N GLU A 700 -6.69 -3.63 -5.47
CA GLU A 700 -6.83 -2.80 -4.27
C GLU A 700 -7.66 -3.44 -3.15
N THR A 701 -8.29 -4.60 -3.41
CA THR A 701 -9.18 -5.27 -2.45
C THR A 701 -8.41 -6.18 -1.49
N PRO A 702 -8.87 -6.34 -0.23
CA PRO A 702 -8.31 -7.32 0.70
C PRO A 702 -8.34 -8.75 0.13
N GLU A 703 -9.37 -9.09 -0.65
CA GLU A 703 -9.50 -10.41 -1.30
C GLU A 703 -8.30 -10.75 -2.21
N PHE A 704 -7.72 -9.75 -2.90
CA PHE A 704 -6.52 -9.93 -3.71
C PHE A 704 -5.28 -10.17 -2.85
N GLU A 705 -5.15 -9.46 -1.73
CA GLU A 705 -4.08 -9.67 -0.75
C GLU A 705 -4.18 -11.05 -0.08
N HIS A 706 -5.38 -11.52 0.24
CA HIS A 706 -5.62 -12.87 0.75
C HIS A 706 -5.27 -13.94 -0.28
N LEU A 707 -5.62 -13.73 -1.55
CA LEU A 707 -5.20 -14.61 -2.65
C LEU A 707 -3.66 -14.68 -2.74
N ALA A 708 -2.98 -13.54 -2.63
CA ALA A 708 -1.52 -13.51 -2.61
C ALA A 708 -0.94 -14.31 -1.44
N ARG A 709 -1.43 -14.11 -0.21
CA ARG A 709 -0.98 -14.90 0.95
C ARG A 709 -1.24 -16.40 0.77
N ARG A 710 -2.39 -16.77 0.18
CA ARG A 710 -2.72 -18.17 -0.15
C ARG A 710 -1.76 -18.78 -1.17
N MET A 711 -1.25 -17.99 -2.11
CA MET A 711 -0.22 -18.42 -3.06
C MET A 711 1.18 -18.50 -2.44
N GLY A 712 1.32 -18.15 -1.16
CA GLY A 712 2.58 -18.26 -0.41
C GLY A 712 3.36 -16.94 -0.31
N TYR A 713 2.84 -15.84 -0.86
CA TYR A 713 3.48 -14.53 -0.71
C TYR A 713 3.38 -14.03 0.73
N ARG A 714 4.47 -13.47 1.24
CA ARG A 714 4.56 -12.97 2.62
C ARG A 714 4.98 -11.51 2.62
N TYR A 715 4.69 -10.81 3.71
CA TYR A 715 5.28 -9.50 3.94
C TYR A 715 6.80 -9.67 4.05
N GLY A 716 7.52 -9.17 3.04
CA GLY A 716 8.96 -8.94 3.12
C GLY A 716 9.26 -7.50 3.53
N ASP A 717 10.54 -7.12 3.52
CA ASP A 717 10.98 -5.83 4.06
C ASP A 717 10.45 -4.60 3.29
N ALA A 718 9.87 -4.75 2.07
CA ALA A 718 9.50 -3.58 1.27
C ALA A 718 8.34 -3.68 0.25
N ILE A 719 8.03 -4.86 -0.32
CA ILE A 719 6.88 -5.06 -1.23
C ILE A 719 5.79 -5.87 -0.52
N THR A 720 4.52 -5.50 -0.69
CA THR A 720 3.39 -6.24 -0.11
C THR A 720 3.11 -7.55 -0.87
N PRO A 721 2.48 -8.57 -0.24
CA PRO A 721 2.06 -9.78 -0.93
C PRO A 721 1.23 -9.50 -2.18
N ALA A 722 0.29 -8.56 -2.10
CA ALA A 722 -0.55 -8.14 -3.22
C ALA A 722 0.27 -7.59 -4.39
N GLN A 723 1.21 -6.67 -4.11
CA GLN A 723 2.09 -6.11 -5.15
C GLN A 723 2.95 -7.19 -5.81
N GLN A 724 3.50 -8.12 -5.02
CA GLN A 724 4.30 -9.21 -5.54
C GLN A 724 3.49 -10.14 -6.45
N LEU A 725 2.26 -10.51 -6.04
CA LEU A 725 1.34 -11.27 -6.89
C LEU A 725 1.03 -10.54 -8.19
N TYR A 726 0.79 -9.22 -8.13
CA TYR A 726 0.49 -8.42 -9.31
C TYR A 726 1.66 -8.41 -10.32
N ILE A 727 2.88 -8.21 -9.84
CA ILE A 727 4.10 -8.28 -10.68
C ILE A 727 4.23 -9.64 -11.35
N ASP A 728 4.12 -10.72 -10.57
CA ASP A 728 4.32 -12.08 -11.08
C ASP A 728 3.19 -12.46 -12.07
N LEU A 729 1.96 -12.04 -11.79
CA LEU A 729 0.81 -12.21 -12.69
C LEU A 729 1.06 -11.56 -14.05
N GLU A 730 1.36 -10.26 -14.06
CA GLU A 730 1.59 -9.51 -15.30
C GLU A 730 2.79 -10.05 -16.07
N THR A 731 3.88 -10.38 -15.37
CA THR A 731 5.08 -10.96 -15.98
C THR A 731 4.79 -12.31 -16.65
N HIS A 732 4.07 -13.21 -15.96
CA HIS A 732 3.78 -14.53 -16.50
C HIS A 732 2.73 -14.49 -17.63
N MET A 733 1.71 -13.65 -17.52
CA MET A 733 0.72 -13.51 -18.60
C MET A 733 1.33 -12.85 -19.85
N ALA A 734 2.18 -11.82 -19.68
CA ALA A 734 2.93 -11.22 -20.79
C ALA A 734 3.85 -12.23 -21.47
N ALA A 735 4.54 -13.08 -20.71
CA ALA A 735 5.37 -14.15 -21.27
C ALA A 735 4.57 -15.11 -22.18
N VAL A 736 3.32 -15.43 -21.82
CA VAL A 736 2.44 -16.27 -22.67
C VAL A 736 2.01 -15.54 -23.93
N ARG A 737 1.70 -14.24 -23.85
CA ARG A 737 1.34 -13.41 -25.02
C ARG A 737 2.51 -13.26 -25.99
N VAL A 738 3.71 -12.95 -25.48
CA VAL A 738 4.95 -12.87 -26.27
C VAL A 738 5.28 -14.21 -26.92
N PHE A 739 5.07 -15.33 -26.22
CA PHE A 739 5.20 -16.65 -26.82
C PHE A 739 4.20 -16.85 -27.97
N ALA A 740 2.93 -16.53 -27.76
CA ALA A 740 1.90 -16.68 -28.78
C ALA A 740 2.22 -15.83 -30.03
N GLU A 741 2.65 -14.58 -29.83
CA GLU A 741 3.08 -13.69 -30.91
C GLU A 741 4.31 -14.24 -31.65
N LYS A 742 5.33 -14.73 -30.93
CA LYS A 742 6.58 -15.23 -31.53
C LYS A 742 6.38 -16.44 -32.43
N TYR A 743 5.53 -17.40 -32.03
CA TYR A 743 5.35 -18.66 -32.77
C TYR A 743 4.18 -18.61 -33.77
N PHE A 744 3.20 -17.74 -33.56
CA PHE A 744 1.99 -17.69 -34.38
C PHE A 744 1.74 -16.33 -35.07
N GLY A 745 2.46 -15.27 -34.69
CA GLY A 745 2.37 -13.94 -35.33
C GLY A 745 0.96 -13.33 -35.29
N LEU A 746 0.55 -12.75 -36.43
CA LEU A 746 -0.82 -12.23 -36.65
C LEU A 746 -1.90 -13.32 -36.63
N ASP A 747 -1.49 -14.60 -36.70
CA ASP A 747 -2.33 -15.79 -36.57
C ASP A 747 -2.36 -16.36 -35.14
N SER A 748 -1.89 -15.58 -34.15
CA SER A 748 -2.04 -15.92 -32.73
C SER A 748 -3.50 -16.20 -32.34
N LEU A 749 -3.66 -17.14 -31.41
CA LEU A 749 -4.95 -17.70 -30.98
C LEU A 749 -5.92 -16.65 -30.44
N THR A 750 -5.38 -15.54 -29.93
CA THR A 750 -6.13 -14.35 -29.53
C THR A 750 -5.36 -13.15 -30.04
N ARG A 751 -5.99 -12.30 -30.87
CA ARG A 751 -5.44 -11.00 -31.18
C ARG A 751 -5.38 -10.18 -29.90
N HIS A 752 -4.17 -9.80 -29.50
CA HIS A 752 -3.95 -8.94 -28.35
C HIS A 752 -4.10 -7.49 -28.78
N ASP A 753 -5.35 -7.05 -28.92
CA ASP A 753 -5.68 -5.64 -28.87
C ASP A 753 -5.59 -5.10 -27.43
N THR A 754 -4.93 -5.78 -26.50
CA THR A 754 -4.72 -5.35 -25.11
C THR A 754 -3.35 -5.85 -24.67
N GLY A 755 -2.41 -4.94 -24.47
CA GLY A 755 -1.08 -5.22 -23.96
C GLY A 755 -0.82 -4.36 -22.73
N THR A 756 0.24 -4.70 -22.00
CA THR A 756 0.65 -4.05 -20.76
C THR A 756 2.07 -3.53 -20.89
N ILE A 757 2.54 -2.82 -19.86
CA ILE A 757 3.92 -2.35 -19.80
C ILE A 757 4.93 -3.52 -19.86
N ALA A 758 4.56 -4.68 -19.33
CA ALA A 758 5.39 -5.88 -19.38
C ALA A 758 5.56 -6.40 -20.82
N ASP A 759 4.51 -6.33 -21.65
CA ASP A 759 4.58 -6.74 -23.06
C ASP A 759 5.54 -5.83 -23.84
N LEU A 760 5.54 -4.52 -23.56
CA LEU A 760 6.47 -3.59 -24.18
C LEU A 760 7.93 -3.90 -23.86
N ILE A 761 8.23 -4.48 -22.70
CA ILE A 761 9.61 -4.74 -22.25
C ILE A 761 10.08 -6.14 -22.66
N LEU A 762 9.19 -7.12 -22.58
CA LEU A 762 9.50 -8.53 -22.83
C LEU A 762 9.42 -8.92 -24.31
N SER A 763 8.68 -8.16 -25.13
CA SER A 763 8.63 -8.37 -26.57
C SER A 763 9.82 -7.72 -27.28
N ASP A 764 10.39 -8.43 -28.26
CA ASP A 764 11.47 -7.91 -29.10
C ASP A 764 10.96 -6.89 -30.14
N THR A 765 9.68 -6.97 -30.51
CA THR A 765 9.05 -6.11 -31.52
C THR A 765 7.56 -5.93 -31.19
N MET A 766 7.11 -4.68 -31.03
CA MET A 766 5.69 -4.35 -30.82
C MET A 766 5.16 -3.40 -31.90
N PRO A 767 3.94 -3.62 -32.42
CA PRO A 767 3.30 -2.69 -33.34
C PRO A 767 3.16 -1.28 -32.72
N PRO A 768 3.46 -0.19 -33.48
CA PRO A 768 3.38 1.17 -32.97
C PRO A 768 1.99 1.54 -32.42
N GLU A 769 0.93 1.03 -33.04
CA GLU A 769 -0.46 1.26 -32.62
C GLU A 769 -0.74 0.73 -31.20
N ILE A 770 -0.24 -0.46 -30.87
CA ILE A 770 -0.44 -1.08 -29.55
C ILE A 770 0.40 -0.36 -28.51
N SER A 771 1.68 -0.09 -28.82
CA SER A 771 2.57 0.64 -27.91
C SER A 771 2.09 2.06 -27.63
N GLY A 772 1.62 2.78 -28.66
CA GLY A 772 1.10 4.13 -28.56
C GLY A 772 -0.10 4.21 -27.62
N ARG A 773 -1.05 3.27 -27.75
CA ARG A 773 -2.21 3.23 -26.86
C ARG A 773 -1.83 2.95 -25.41
N ILE A 774 -1.01 1.92 -25.14
CA ILE A 774 -0.58 1.57 -23.76
C ILE A 774 0.06 2.77 -23.08
N LEU A 775 0.94 3.48 -23.79
CA LEU A 775 1.64 4.64 -23.25
C LEU A 775 0.69 5.83 -23.07
N SER A 776 -0.21 6.08 -24.01
CA SER A 776 -1.19 7.18 -23.92
C SER A 776 -2.19 6.99 -22.76
N GLU A 777 -2.63 5.77 -22.49
CA GLU A 777 -3.44 5.43 -21.30
C GLU A 777 -2.66 5.68 -20.00
N GLY A 778 -1.32 5.64 -20.08
CA GLY A 778 -0.42 5.99 -18.99
C GLY A 778 -0.20 7.49 -18.77
N GLY A 779 -0.84 8.36 -19.57
CA GLY A 779 -0.65 9.81 -19.51
C GLY A 779 0.58 10.34 -20.26
N ILE A 780 1.26 9.49 -21.04
CA ILE A 780 2.41 9.85 -21.87
C ILE A 780 1.93 10.61 -23.11
N LYS A 781 2.54 11.77 -23.39
CA LYS A 781 2.25 12.57 -24.58
C LYS A 781 3.08 12.12 -25.78
N ASP A 782 4.39 11.93 -25.62
CA ASP A 782 5.29 11.45 -26.67
C ASP A 782 5.52 9.94 -26.53
N THR A 783 4.56 9.18 -27.06
CA THR A 783 4.56 7.72 -26.98
C THR A 783 5.73 7.08 -27.74
N ALA A 784 6.19 7.70 -28.83
CA ALA A 784 7.33 7.19 -29.60
C ALA A 784 8.64 7.31 -28.79
N ARG A 785 8.88 8.48 -28.17
CA ARG A 785 10.06 8.68 -27.31
C ARG A 785 9.99 7.81 -26.06
N ALA A 786 8.82 7.69 -25.43
CA ALA A 786 8.66 6.86 -24.24
C ALA A 786 8.94 5.37 -24.52
N TYR A 787 8.52 4.85 -25.67
CA TYR A 787 8.87 3.48 -26.07
C TYR A 787 10.38 3.28 -26.18
N VAL A 788 11.09 4.23 -26.80
CA VAL A 788 12.56 4.21 -26.88
C VAL A 788 13.19 4.23 -25.49
N ASN A 789 12.73 5.10 -24.58
CA ASN A 789 13.25 5.19 -23.23
C ASN A 789 13.09 3.86 -22.46
N LEU A 790 11.92 3.21 -22.59
CA LEU A 790 11.66 1.91 -21.96
C LEU A 790 12.57 0.80 -22.50
N GLN A 791 12.83 0.78 -23.80
CA GLN A 791 13.80 -0.14 -24.40
C GLN A 791 15.24 0.15 -23.95
N GLY A 792 15.59 1.42 -23.78
CA GLY A 792 16.87 1.85 -23.22
C GLY A 792 17.07 1.36 -21.79
N LEU A 793 16.07 1.55 -20.94
CA LEU A 793 16.05 1.09 -19.55
C LEU A 793 16.09 -0.44 -19.44
N ALA A 794 15.31 -1.15 -20.26
CA ALA A 794 15.33 -2.60 -20.35
C ALA A 794 16.75 -3.16 -20.60
N GLY A 795 17.57 -2.43 -21.37
CA GLY A 795 18.91 -2.83 -21.73
C GLY A 795 18.93 -3.98 -22.75
N ARG A 796 20.13 -4.47 -23.06
CA ARG A 796 20.32 -5.55 -24.06
C ARG A 796 20.48 -6.94 -23.44
N SER A 797 20.86 -7.04 -22.16
CA SER A 797 21.06 -8.32 -21.48
C SER A 797 19.72 -8.94 -21.07
N ARG A 798 19.61 -10.27 -21.12
CA ARG A 798 18.42 -11.01 -20.66
C ARG A 798 18.11 -10.71 -19.20
N SER A 799 19.15 -10.74 -18.35
CA SER A 799 18.99 -10.52 -16.91
C SER A 799 18.47 -9.10 -16.62
N SER A 800 19.00 -8.08 -17.29
CA SER A 800 18.53 -6.70 -17.14
C SER A 800 17.07 -6.57 -17.56
N ARG A 801 16.69 -7.13 -18.72
CA ARG A 801 15.32 -7.09 -19.23
C ARG A 801 14.31 -7.70 -18.27
N GLU A 802 14.63 -8.86 -17.69
CA GLU A 802 13.74 -9.56 -16.77
C GLU A 802 13.59 -8.80 -15.43
N VAL A 803 14.70 -8.29 -14.87
CA VAL A 803 14.66 -7.51 -13.62
C VAL A 803 13.95 -6.16 -13.84
N PHE A 804 14.26 -5.46 -14.93
CA PHE A 804 13.60 -4.20 -15.28
C PHE A 804 12.12 -4.41 -15.60
N GLY A 805 11.73 -5.48 -16.29
CA GLY A 805 10.31 -5.78 -16.57
C GLY A 805 9.46 -5.85 -15.29
N ARG A 806 9.99 -6.51 -14.25
CA ARG A 806 9.36 -6.55 -12.92
C ARG A 806 9.29 -5.18 -12.26
N LEU A 807 10.39 -4.41 -12.33
CA LEU A 807 10.45 -3.05 -11.77
C LEU A 807 9.51 -2.10 -12.50
N ALA A 808 9.40 -2.22 -13.82
CA ALA A 808 8.59 -1.37 -14.65
C ALA A 808 7.10 -1.55 -14.37
N ILE A 809 6.64 -2.77 -14.03
CA ILE A 809 5.25 -2.99 -13.59
C ILE A 809 4.94 -2.14 -12.35
N LEU A 810 5.83 -2.12 -11.35
CA LEU A 810 5.69 -1.25 -10.17
C LEU A 810 5.83 0.24 -10.50
N ALA A 811 6.84 0.57 -11.30
CA ALA A 811 7.12 1.95 -11.67
C ALA A 811 5.99 2.56 -12.51
N TRP A 812 5.30 1.77 -13.31
CA TRP A 812 4.25 2.25 -14.21
C TRP A 812 3.09 2.90 -13.47
N ASP A 813 2.65 2.30 -12.36
CA ASP A 813 1.58 2.89 -11.54
C ASP A 813 2.03 4.18 -10.86
N ILE A 814 3.31 4.30 -10.51
CA ILE A 814 3.89 5.55 -9.98
C ILE A 814 3.95 6.60 -11.09
N ILE A 815 4.51 6.25 -12.25
CA ILE A 815 4.68 7.15 -13.42
C ILE A 815 3.34 7.74 -13.85
N LYS A 816 2.26 6.94 -13.92
CA LYS A 816 0.91 7.41 -14.22
C LYS A 816 0.41 8.54 -13.31
N ARG A 817 0.84 8.51 -12.05
CA ARG A 817 0.43 9.47 -11.03
C ARG A 817 1.37 10.68 -10.99
N THR A 818 2.54 10.61 -11.61
CA THR A 818 3.48 11.72 -11.60
C THR A 818 2.94 12.95 -12.36
N PRO A 819 3.33 14.18 -11.97
CA PRO A 819 2.89 15.40 -12.65
C PRO A 819 3.27 15.47 -14.14
N ASP A 820 4.44 14.96 -14.49
CA ASP A 820 5.00 14.91 -15.84
C ASP A 820 5.63 13.52 -16.12
N PRO A 821 4.85 12.58 -16.69
CA PRO A 821 5.31 11.22 -16.99
C PRO A 821 6.42 11.16 -18.05
N ASP A 822 6.36 12.03 -19.08
CA ASP A 822 7.34 12.10 -20.16
C ASP A 822 8.73 12.51 -19.63
N MET A 823 8.78 13.58 -18.82
CA MET A 823 10.01 14.06 -18.18
C MET A 823 10.59 12.99 -17.23
N THR A 824 9.71 12.28 -16.52
CA THR A 824 10.11 11.20 -15.60
C THR A 824 10.85 10.09 -16.32
N LEU A 825 10.30 9.56 -17.42
CA LEU A 825 10.93 8.49 -18.19
C LEU A 825 12.28 8.93 -18.80
N ASN A 826 12.33 10.14 -19.35
CA ASN A 826 13.55 10.65 -19.97
C ASN A 826 14.68 10.83 -18.93
N ASN A 827 14.37 11.36 -17.75
CA ASN A 827 15.36 11.52 -16.69
C ASN A 827 15.76 10.17 -16.07
N TRP A 828 14.83 9.22 -15.96
CA TRP A 828 15.16 7.88 -15.48
C TRP A 828 16.11 7.14 -16.43
N GLU A 829 15.85 7.16 -17.74
CA GLU A 829 16.77 6.59 -18.75
C GLU A 829 18.16 7.21 -18.63
N ARG A 830 18.25 8.55 -18.60
CA ARG A 830 19.54 9.26 -18.48
C ARG A 830 20.27 8.92 -17.19
N PHE A 831 19.57 8.78 -16.08
CA PHE A 831 20.17 8.39 -14.80
C PHE A 831 20.72 6.98 -14.85
N ILE A 832 19.94 6.01 -15.35
CA ILE A 832 20.43 4.64 -15.47
C ILE A 832 21.65 4.55 -16.39
N CYS A 833 21.66 5.28 -17.51
CA CYS A 833 22.82 5.35 -18.40
C CYS A 833 24.09 5.91 -17.74
N SER A 834 23.96 6.65 -16.63
CA SER A 834 25.09 7.18 -15.85
C SER A 834 25.65 6.19 -14.82
N LEU A 835 24.95 5.08 -14.54
CA LEU A 835 25.34 4.08 -13.55
C LEU A 835 26.30 3.05 -14.13
N ALA A 836 27.22 2.55 -13.29
CA ALA A 836 28.11 1.45 -13.66
C ALA A 836 27.37 0.09 -13.75
N SER A 837 26.34 -0.12 -12.93
CA SER A 837 25.55 -1.36 -12.90
C SER A 837 24.05 -1.08 -12.73
N PRO A 838 23.30 -0.93 -13.84
CA PRO A 838 21.84 -0.80 -13.82
C PRO A 838 21.12 -1.95 -13.10
N GLU A 839 21.56 -3.19 -13.32
CA GLU A 839 20.92 -4.40 -12.78
C GLU A 839 20.94 -4.45 -11.24
N SER A 840 22.06 -4.04 -10.64
CA SER A 840 22.20 -3.92 -9.18
C SER A 840 21.27 -2.84 -8.63
N HIS A 841 21.15 -1.72 -9.34
CA HIS A 841 20.26 -0.63 -8.96
C HIS A 841 18.79 -1.04 -9.05
N TYR A 842 18.37 -1.74 -10.11
CA TYR A 842 17.01 -2.26 -10.22
C TYR A 842 16.64 -3.24 -9.11
N SER A 843 17.57 -4.13 -8.77
CA SER A 843 17.40 -5.07 -7.65
C SER A 843 17.24 -4.33 -6.32
N MET A 844 18.03 -3.27 -6.10
CA MET A 844 17.91 -2.41 -4.92
C MET A 844 16.56 -1.69 -4.87
N LEU A 845 16.06 -1.15 -5.98
CA LEU A 845 14.76 -0.49 -6.05
C LEU A 845 13.58 -1.46 -5.84
N LEU A 846 13.66 -2.67 -6.39
CA LEU A 846 12.68 -3.74 -6.10
C LEU A 846 12.68 -4.09 -4.60
N SER A 847 13.86 -4.13 -3.97
CA SER A 847 13.96 -4.39 -2.53
C SER A 847 13.54 -3.18 -1.67
N ARG A 848 13.32 -2.00 -2.26
CA ARG A 848 13.00 -0.73 -1.55
C ARG A 848 12.09 0.18 -2.40
N PRO A 849 10.79 -0.12 -2.58
CA PRO A 849 9.90 0.63 -3.47
C PRO A 849 9.74 2.12 -3.10
N MET A 850 9.90 2.48 -1.83
CA MET A 850 9.90 3.90 -1.40
C MET A 850 11.03 4.69 -2.09
N HIS A 851 12.18 4.07 -2.33
CA HIS A 851 13.28 4.72 -3.04
C HIS A 851 12.94 4.91 -4.53
N LEU A 852 12.23 3.96 -5.15
CA LEU A 852 11.74 4.09 -6.51
C LEU A 852 10.77 5.26 -6.62
N GLU A 853 9.80 5.35 -5.72
CA GLU A 853 8.82 6.44 -5.69
C GLU A 853 9.49 7.80 -5.52
N MET A 854 10.44 7.91 -4.57
CA MET A 854 11.18 9.14 -4.34
C MET A 854 11.98 9.56 -5.59
N LEU A 855 12.69 8.62 -6.21
CA LEU A 855 13.49 8.86 -7.40
C LEU A 855 12.62 9.36 -8.57
N LEU A 856 11.53 8.66 -8.87
CA LEU A 856 10.59 9.04 -9.94
C LEU A 856 9.90 10.36 -9.65
N THR A 857 9.56 10.64 -8.39
CA THR A 857 8.99 11.92 -7.97
C THR A 857 9.96 13.08 -8.22
N ILE A 858 11.25 12.91 -7.87
CA ILE A 858 12.28 13.92 -8.17
C ILE A 858 12.37 14.14 -9.70
N PHE A 859 12.41 13.05 -10.47
CA PHE A 859 12.51 13.09 -11.93
C PHE A 859 11.33 13.74 -12.64
N SER A 860 10.14 13.70 -12.03
CA SER A 860 8.96 14.39 -12.56
C SER A 860 8.87 15.87 -12.18
N ASN A 861 9.37 16.22 -10.98
CA ASN A 861 9.15 17.55 -10.42
C ASN A 861 10.20 18.57 -10.83
N SER A 862 11.48 18.19 -10.92
CA SER A 862 12.59 19.12 -11.18
C SER A 862 13.64 18.57 -12.15
N GLN A 863 13.85 19.26 -13.26
CA GLN A 863 14.93 18.94 -14.20
C GLN A 863 16.29 19.25 -13.58
N PHE A 864 16.40 20.32 -12.80
CA PHE A 864 17.62 20.67 -12.08
C PHE A 864 18.08 19.59 -11.08
N LEU A 865 17.15 19.06 -10.27
CA LEU A 865 17.45 17.97 -9.34
C LEU A 865 17.79 16.68 -10.09
N SER A 866 17.08 16.41 -11.19
CA SER A 866 17.34 15.27 -12.06
C SER A 866 18.75 15.32 -12.65
N ASP A 867 19.14 16.45 -13.25
CA ASP A 867 20.47 16.64 -13.81
C ASP A 867 21.57 16.56 -12.73
N THR A 868 21.25 16.96 -11.50
CA THR A 868 22.16 16.81 -10.35
C THR A 868 22.40 15.33 -10.03
N LEU A 869 21.35 14.51 -9.98
CA LEU A 869 21.46 13.07 -9.77
C LEU A 869 22.14 12.34 -10.94
N ILE A 870 21.85 12.72 -12.18
CA ILE A 870 22.48 12.16 -13.38
C ILE A 870 23.99 12.46 -13.39
N ARG A 871 24.39 13.67 -12.99
CA ARG A 871 25.80 14.05 -12.90
C ARG A 871 26.50 13.38 -11.70
N TYR A 872 25.80 13.19 -10.59
CA TYR A 872 26.35 12.63 -9.35
C TYR A 872 25.46 11.52 -8.77
N PRO A 873 25.48 10.31 -9.36
CA PRO A 873 24.55 9.26 -8.95
C PRO A 873 24.69 8.82 -7.49
N GLY A 874 25.90 8.90 -6.92
CA GLY A 874 26.15 8.60 -5.50
C GLY A 874 25.45 9.57 -4.52
N PHE A 875 24.94 10.72 -4.97
CA PHE A 875 24.09 11.57 -4.13
C PHE A 875 22.76 10.91 -3.79
N PHE A 876 22.27 9.99 -4.63
CA PHE A 876 21.07 9.24 -4.31
C PHE A 876 21.29 8.35 -3.09
N ASP A 877 22.40 7.61 -3.02
CA ASP A 877 22.72 6.76 -1.87
C ASP A 877 22.88 7.56 -0.58
N TRP A 878 23.49 8.75 -0.67
CA TRP A 878 23.58 9.70 0.45
C TRP A 878 22.19 10.17 0.90
N LEU A 879 21.32 10.54 -0.05
CA LEU A 879 19.95 11.00 0.21
C LEU A 879 19.07 9.93 0.88
N MET A 880 19.33 8.64 0.62
CA MET A 880 18.58 7.53 1.22
C MET A 880 18.83 7.33 2.73
N ASN A 881 19.70 8.13 3.36
CA ASN A 881 19.88 8.10 4.81
C ASN A 881 18.71 8.81 5.52
N PRO A 882 17.85 8.10 6.29
CA PRO A 882 16.67 8.70 6.91
C PRO A 882 16.98 9.87 7.85
N LYS A 883 18.16 9.87 8.49
CA LYS A 883 18.59 10.96 9.39
C LYS A 883 18.73 12.30 8.68
N LEU A 884 19.04 12.29 7.38
CA LEU A 884 19.23 13.52 6.58
C LEU A 884 17.90 14.11 6.08
N LEU A 885 16.90 13.24 5.84
CA LEU A 885 15.60 13.65 5.30
C LEU A 885 14.58 13.98 6.39
N ASN A 886 14.69 13.42 7.60
CA ASN A 886 13.67 13.60 8.63
C ASN A 886 13.81 14.90 9.43
N SER A 887 14.94 15.61 9.34
CA SER A 887 15.16 16.83 10.12
C SER A 887 15.97 17.88 9.34
N PRO A 888 15.74 19.18 9.58
CA PRO A 888 16.61 20.23 9.08
C PRO A 888 18.05 20.05 9.56
N ARG A 889 19.03 20.31 8.69
CA ARG A 889 20.45 20.34 9.11
C ARG A 889 20.75 21.62 9.88
N LYS A 890 21.55 21.51 10.93
CA LYS A 890 22.04 22.68 11.66
C LYS A 890 23.11 23.40 10.84
N ARG A 891 23.18 24.72 11.02
CA ARG A 891 24.19 25.57 10.38
C ARG A 891 25.62 25.10 10.68
N GLU A 892 25.91 24.78 11.93
CA GLU A 892 27.23 24.30 12.38
C GLU A 892 27.66 23.01 11.67
N ASP A 893 26.74 22.07 11.46
CA ASP A 893 27.04 20.81 10.77
C ASP A 893 27.39 21.05 9.29
N LEU A 894 26.74 22.01 8.64
CA LEU A 894 27.02 22.40 7.26
C LEU A 894 28.38 23.11 7.16
N GLU A 895 28.65 24.02 8.09
CA GLU A 895 29.92 24.75 8.16
C GLU A 895 31.10 23.81 8.40
N ASN A 896 30.99 22.89 9.37
CA ASN A 896 32.04 21.92 9.67
C ASN A 896 32.38 21.03 8.46
N GLU A 897 31.36 20.53 7.75
CA GLU A 897 31.57 19.72 6.55
C GLU A 897 32.25 20.52 5.43
N LEU A 898 31.82 21.76 5.20
CA LEU A 898 32.45 22.65 4.22
C LEU A 898 33.89 23.02 4.59
N LYS A 899 34.19 23.25 5.88
CA LYS A 899 35.55 23.54 6.37
C LYS A 899 36.48 22.36 6.12
N MET A 900 36.05 21.15 6.47
CA MET A 900 36.80 19.92 6.17
C MET A 900 37.05 19.75 4.66
N ALA A 901 36.03 20.04 3.84
CA ALA A 901 36.18 20.00 2.38
C ALA A 901 37.18 21.03 1.86
N ALA A 902 37.22 22.23 2.47
CA ALA A 902 38.16 23.29 2.14
C ALA A 902 39.60 22.95 2.53
N GLU A 903 39.82 22.38 3.72
CA GLU A 903 41.14 21.94 4.19
C GLU A 903 41.75 20.86 3.31
N ALA A 904 40.91 20.02 2.69
CA ALA A 904 41.33 19.00 1.75
C ALA A 904 41.64 19.55 0.33
N CYS A 905 41.54 20.86 0.08
CA CYS A 905 41.88 21.48 -1.20
C CYS A 905 43.25 22.15 -1.15
N CYS A 906 44.07 21.94 -2.17
CA CYS A 906 45.34 22.66 -2.34
C CYS A 906 45.23 23.87 -3.26
N GLU A 907 44.27 23.86 -4.21
CA GLU A 907 44.06 24.92 -5.18
C GLU A 907 42.71 25.60 -5.00
N GLU A 908 42.65 26.92 -5.27
CA GLU A 908 41.42 27.71 -5.18
C GLU A 908 40.33 27.15 -6.11
N ARG A 909 40.69 26.71 -7.31
CA ARG A 909 39.72 26.15 -8.27
C ARG A 909 39.04 24.89 -7.74
N ASP A 910 39.77 23.99 -7.10
CA ASP A 910 39.21 22.77 -6.50
C ASP A 910 38.25 23.13 -5.35
N TRP A 911 38.63 24.08 -4.49
CA TRP A 911 37.75 24.60 -3.44
C TRP A 911 36.44 25.16 -4.00
N LEU A 912 36.52 26.01 -5.04
CA LEU A 912 35.35 26.59 -5.68
C LEU A 912 34.43 25.50 -6.26
N ASN A 913 34.98 24.46 -6.89
CA ASN A 913 34.19 23.32 -7.37
C ASN A 913 33.53 22.54 -6.23
N LYS A 914 34.24 22.24 -5.14
CA LYS A 914 33.68 21.52 -3.98
C LYS A 914 32.54 22.30 -3.32
N LEU A 915 32.69 23.63 -3.15
CA LEU A 915 31.62 24.49 -2.63
C LEU A 915 30.33 24.39 -3.47
N ARG A 916 30.46 24.41 -4.80
CA ARG A 916 29.32 24.33 -5.73
C ARG A 916 28.67 22.95 -5.72
N ARG A 917 29.46 21.88 -5.69
CA ARG A 917 28.96 20.50 -5.52
C ARG A 917 28.23 20.32 -4.19
N PHE A 918 28.77 20.89 -3.11
CA PHE A 918 28.13 20.89 -1.80
C PHE A 918 26.76 21.59 -1.83
N ARG A 919 26.69 22.82 -2.37
CA ARG A 919 25.40 23.53 -2.53
C ARG A 919 24.42 22.70 -3.35
N ARG A 920 24.83 22.14 -4.49
CA ARG A 920 23.96 21.27 -5.32
C ARG A 920 23.42 20.07 -4.53
N ARG A 921 24.27 19.38 -3.78
CA ARG A 921 23.88 18.23 -2.96
C ARG A 921 22.87 18.61 -1.86
N GLU A 922 23.09 19.74 -1.20
CA GLU A 922 22.15 20.22 -0.16
C GLU A 922 20.84 20.75 -0.75
N ILE A 923 20.85 21.39 -1.92
CA ILE A 923 19.61 21.76 -2.62
C ILE A 923 18.84 20.50 -3.06
N LEU A 924 19.51 19.43 -3.46
CA LEU A 924 18.85 18.14 -3.71
C LEU A 924 18.16 17.60 -2.46
N ARG A 925 18.81 17.67 -1.29
CA ARG A 925 18.20 17.27 -0.01
C ARG A 925 16.98 18.13 0.34
N ILE A 926 17.13 19.45 0.28
CA ILE A 926 16.05 20.41 0.59
C ILE A 926 14.89 20.25 -0.39
N GLY A 927 15.18 20.15 -1.69
CA GLY A 927 14.19 19.93 -2.74
C GLY A 927 13.45 18.60 -2.62
N THR A 928 14.13 17.54 -2.16
CA THR A 928 13.47 16.25 -1.87
C THR A 928 12.51 16.38 -0.68
N ARG A 929 12.90 17.12 0.37
CA ARG A 929 12.04 17.40 1.53
C ARG A 929 10.82 18.24 1.16
N ASP A 930 11.00 19.21 0.27
CA ASP A 930 9.92 20.06 -0.24
C ASP A 930 8.95 19.25 -1.11
N ILE A 931 9.46 18.58 -2.14
CA ILE A 931 8.65 17.91 -3.16
C ILE A 931 8.07 16.58 -2.69
N TYR A 932 8.88 15.70 -2.10
CA TYR A 932 8.45 14.33 -1.77
C TYR A 932 7.90 14.21 -0.35
N MET A 933 8.52 14.89 0.63
CA MET A 933 8.05 14.85 2.03
C MET A 933 6.97 15.90 2.35
N GLY A 934 6.70 16.84 1.45
CA GLY A 934 5.68 17.87 1.65
C GLY A 934 5.96 18.79 2.84
N VAL A 935 7.24 19.01 3.17
CA VAL A 935 7.65 19.89 4.28
C VAL A 935 7.16 21.32 4.02
N SER A 936 6.75 22.02 5.08
CA SER A 936 6.19 23.37 4.93
C SER A 936 7.17 24.34 4.28
N THR A 937 6.66 25.20 3.39
CA THR A 937 7.47 26.22 2.70
C THR A 937 8.23 27.12 3.67
N ARG A 938 7.66 27.39 4.86
CA ARG A 938 8.35 28.14 5.94
C ARG A 938 9.68 27.48 6.33
N VAL A 939 9.67 26.16 6.55
CA VAL A 939 10.89 25.41 6.93
C VAL A 939 11.87 25.36 5.76
N ILE A 940 11.38 25.16 4.53
CA ILE A 940 12.23 25.13 3.32
C ILE A 940 12.95 26.47 3.13
N MET A 941 12.25 27.59 3.28
CA MET A 941 12.88 28.91 3.18
C MET A 941 13.99 29.11 4.22
N HIS A 942 13.77 28.65 5.45
CA HIS A 942 14.78 28.69 6.51
C HIS A 942 16.00 27.81 6.21
N GLU A 943 15.79 26.57 5.74
CA GLU A 943 16.89 25.67 5.36
C GLU A 943 17.75 26.26 4.21
N LEU A 944 17.10 26.92 3.24
CA LEU A 944 17.78 27.62 2.16
C LEU A 944 18.62 28.81 2.65
N SER A 945 18.10 29.59 3.61
CA SER A 945 18.82 30.68 4.26
C SER A 945 20.04 30.16 5.02
N ILE A 946 19.86 29.13 5.86
CA ILE A 946 20.95 28.49 6.62
C ILE A 946 22.06 27.99 5.69
N LEU A 947 21.71 27.39 4.55
CA LEU A 947 22.70 26.93 3.58
C LEU A 947 23.52 28.09 3.01
N ALA A 948 22.86 29.20 2.66
CA ALA A 948 23.54 30.39 2.14
C ALA A 948 24.44 31.03 3.21
N GLU A 949 23.99 31.07 4.46
CA GLU A 949 24.77 31.56 5.60
C GLU A 949 26.02 30.73 5.84
N ALA A 950 25.88 29.40 5.92
CA ALA A 950 27.00 28.47 6.12
C ALA A 950 28.03 28.61 4.97
N CYS A 951 27.57 28.68 3.72
CA CYS A 951 28.44 28.92 2.57
C CYS A 951 29.17 30.27 2.69
N THR A 952 28.48 31.33 3.09
CA THR A 952 29.06 32.68 3.23
C THR A 952 30.10 32.72 4.35
N GLN A 953 29.82 32.08 5.49
CA GLN A 953 30.73 31.99 6.64
C GLN A 953 32.01 31.24 6.29
N VAL A 954 31.91 30.06 5.68
CA VAL A 954 33.12 29.30 5.32
C VAL A 954 33.91 29.99 4.22
N VAL A 955 33.26 30.62 3.24
CA VAL A 955 33.95 31.41 2.22
C VAL A 955 34.68 32.61 2.84
N LEU A 956 34.07 33.31 3.81
CA LEU A 956 34.72 34.38 4.56
C LEU A 956 36.02 33.87 5.22
N GLU A 957 35.94 32.75 5.93
CA GLU A 957 37.10 32.15 6.60
C GLU A 957 38.20 31.74 5.61
N GLN A 958 37.83 31.16 4.47
CA GLN A 958 38.79 30.79 3.41
C GLN A 958 39.44 32.01 2.74
N VAL A 959 38.68 33.08 2.51
CA VAL A 959 39.22 34.33 1.97
C VAL A 959 40.23 34.94 2.94
N ILE A 960 39.93 34.95 4.24
CA ILE A 960 40.87 35.41 5.27
C ILE A 960 42.14 34.56 5.27
N LYS A 961 42.00 33.23 5.27
CA LYS A 961 43.13 32.30 5.31
C LYS A 961 44.04 32.38 4.08
N CYS A 962 43.46 32.52 2.89
CA CYS A 962 44.20 32.34 1.63
C CYS A 962 44.58 33.65 0.93
N ARG A 963 43.91 34.77 1.22
CA ARG A 963 44.10 36.04 0.50
C ARG A 963 44.63 37.19 1.35
N LEU A 964 44.80 36.98 2.66
CA LEU A 964 45.44 37.94 3.55
C LEU A 964 46.80 37.38 3.98
N GLU A 965 47.82 38.25 4.00
CA GLU A 965 49.15 37.90 4.48
C GLU A 965 49.20 37.96 6.02
N ASP A 966 50.13 37.28 6.67
CA ASP A 966 50.31 37.37 8.14
C ASP A 966 50.50 38.83 8.62
N ASN A 967 51.10 39.67 7.77
CA ASN A 967 51.30 41.10 8.01
C ASN A 967 49.99 41.93 7.94
N ASP A 968 48.93 41.41 7.31
CA ASP A 968 47.63 42.09 7.22
C ASP A 968 46.83 42.00 8.52
N CYS A 969 47.13 41.02 9.39
CA CYS A 969 46.34 40.71 10.57
C CYS A 969 46.67 41.59 11.80
N MET A 970 47.73 42.42 11.80
CA MET A 970 48.04 43.45 12.82
C MET A 970 47.77 43.06 14.30
N GLY A 971 47.95 41.80 14.69
CA GLY A 971 47.66 41.30 16.04
C GLY A 971 46.18 41.11 16.43
N SER A 972 45.22 41.37 15.53
CA SER A 972 43.77 41.13 15.73
C SER A 972 43.14 40.53 14.47
N SER A 973 42.44 39.41 14.58
CA SER A 973 41.85 38.74 13.43
C SER A 973 40.81 39.65 12.74
N PRO A 974 40.69 39.66 11.40
CA PRO A 974 39.56 40.31 10.73
C PRO A 974 38.19 39.86 11.26
N LEU A 975 38.10 38.64 11.79
CA LEU A 975 36.89 38.12 12.46
C LEU A 975 36.54 38.87 13.76
N ASP A 976 37.43 39.69 14.32
CA ASP A 976 37.16 40.47 15.53
C ASP A 976 36.47 41.80 15.21
N TYR A 977 36.71 42.36 14.02
CA TYR A 977 36.28 43.72 13.67
C TYR A 977 35.46 43.85 12.38
N PHE A 978 35.15 42.75 11.69
CA PHE A 978 34.35 42.74 10.45
C PHE A 978 33.12 41.83 10.57
N SER A 979 31.99 42.30 10.03
CA SER A 979 30.74 41.52 9.94
C SER A 979 30.11 41.70 8.56
N VAL A 980 29.50 40.62 8.06
CA VAL A 980 28.67 40.61 6.86
C VAL A 980 27.20 40.67 7.27
N ILE A 981 26.48 41.65 6.74
CA ILE A 981 25.05 41.85 6.97
C ILE A 981 24.29 41.53 5.69
N ALA A 982 23.28 40.66 5.80
CA ALA A 982 22.39 40.36 4.70
C ALA A 982 21.18 41.31 4.68
N PHE A 983 20.69 41.58 3.49
CA PHE A 983 19.42 42.26 3.22
C PHE A 983 18.41 41.29 2.60
N GLY A 984 17.20 41.81 2.33
CA GLY A 984 16.24 41.15 1.47
C GLY A 984 15.81 39.79 2.02
N LYS A 985 15.71 38.79 1.14
CA LYS A 985 15.22 37.46 1.49
C LYS A 985 16.14 36.70 2.44
N LEU A 986 17.46 36.81 2.26
CA LEU A 986 18.43 36.17 3.17
C LEU A 986 18.35 36.81 4.55
N GLY A 987 18.33 38.14 4.62
CA GLY A 987 18.26 38.86 5.88
C GLY A 987 16.96 38.59 6.65
N GLY A 988 15.83 38.46 5.96
CA GLY A 988 14.54 38.04 6.54
C GLY A 988 14.41 36.55 6.86
N ASP A 989 15.45 35.74 6.65
CA ASP A 989 15.43 34.29 6.83
C ASP A 989 14.32 33.59 6.02
N GLU A 990 14.17 34.03 4.77
CA GLU A 990 13.13 33.59 3.87
C GLU A 990 13.69 33.44 2.45
N LEU A 991 14.76 32.66 2.24
CA LEU A 991 15.36 32.50 0.91
C LEU A 991 14.53 31.56 0.01
N ASN A 992 14.64 31.71 -1.32
CA ASN A 992 14.12 30.73 -2.30
C ASN A 992 15.25 30.05 -3.07
N TYR A 993 14.96 28.95 -3.76
CA TYR A 993 15.91 28.13 -4.52
C TYR A 993 16.86 28.93 -5.43
N SER A 994 16.31 29.84 -6.24
CA SER A 994 17.09 30.67 -7.16
C SER A 994 16.98 32.13 -6.75
N SER A 995 17.58 32.50 -5.60
CA SER A 995 17.64 33.89 -5.12
C SER A 995 19.06 34.44 -5.20
N ASP A 996 19.17 35.73 -5.50
CA ASP A 996 20.39 36.47 -5.23
C ASP A 996 20.53 36.67 -3.70
N ILE A 997 21.76 36.78 -3.21
CA ILE A 997 22.03 37.13 -1.81
C ILE A 997 22.53 38.58 -1.75
N ASP A 998 21.76 39.43 -1.08
CA ASP A 998 22.06 40.85 -0.91
C ASP A 998 22.94 41.04 0.32
N LEU A 999 24.20 41.46 0.15
CA LEU A 999 25.17 41.56 1.25
C LEU A 999 25.77 42.98 1.36
N ILE A 1000 26.11 43.39 2.58
CA ILE A 1000 27.01 44.51 2.85
C ILE A 1000 28.05 44.11 3.89
N GLY A 1001 29.24 44.71 3.82
CA GLY A 1001 30.28 44.54 4.83
C GLY A 1001 30.34 45.75 5.74
N VAL A 1002 30.45 45.52 7.04
CA VAL A 1002 30.63 46.56 8.06
C VAL A 1002 31.85 46.24 8.91
N PHE A 1003 32.56 47.28 9.36
CA PHE A 1003 33.71 47.10 10.23
C PHE A 1003 33.79 48.14 11.36
N LYS A 1004 34.46 47.75 12.44
CA LYS A 1004 34.77 48.61 13.59
C LYS A 1004 36.06 49.41 13.31
N PRO A 1005 36.01 50.76 13.28
CA PRO A 1005 37.20 51.59 13.09
C PRO A 1005 38.15 51.47 14.29
N ASP A 1006 39.41 51.83 14.08
CA ASP A 1006 40.46 51.73 15.10
C ASP A 1006 41.55 52.78 14.87
N GLY A 1007 41.32 53.99 15.41
CA GLY A 1007 42.26 55.11 15.34
C GLY A 1007 42.94 55.24 13.98
N GLU A 1008 44.27 55.17 13.99
CA GLU A 1008 45.13 55.26 12.80
C GLU A 1008 45.02 54.05 11.85
N ALA A 1009 44.64 52.87 12.35
CA ALA A 1009 44.49 51.65 11.54
C ALA A 1009 43.18 51.59 10.73
N THR A 1010 42.28 52.57 10.90
CA THR A 1010 40.95 52.60 10.26
C THR A 1010 41.01 52.45 8.73
N ASN A 1011 41.93 53.13 8.06
CA ASN A 1011 42.06 53.04 6.60
C ASN A 1011 42.54 51.66 6.15
N ARG A 1012 43.45 51.03 6.91
CA ARG A 1012 43.92 49.68 6.61
C ARG A 1012 42.84 48.63 6.86
N ARG A 1013 42.11 48.73 7.98
CA ARG A 1013 40.94 47.87 8.25
C ARG A 1013 39.89 47.96 7.15
N ARG A 1014 39.64 49.16 6.61
CA ARG A 1014 38.75 49.36 5.46
C ARG A 1014 39.25 48.63 4.21
N GLU A 1015 40.53 48.76 3.88
CA GLU A 1015 41.15 48.09 2.73
C GLU A 1015 41.02 46.55 2.85
N ILE A 1016 41.36 46.00 4.02
CA ILE A 1016 41.26 44.56 4.30
C ILE A 1016 39.80 44.10 4.21
N ALA A 1017 38.88 44.80 4.87
CA ALA A 1017 37.46 44.47 4.82
C ALA A 1017 36.89 44.53 3.39
N GLY A 1018 37.36 45.48 2.58
CA GLY A 1018 37.03 45.56 1.16
C GLY A 1018 37.54 44.36 0.36
N LYS A 1019 38.79 43.94 0.57
CA LYS A 1019 39.36 42.72 -0.04
C LYS A 1019 38.57 41.48 0.36
N ILE A 1020 38.18 41.38 1.64
CA ILE A 1020 37.37 40.27 2.16
C ILE A 1020 36.01 40.22 1.46
N LEU A 1021 35.26 41.32 1.44
CA LEU A 1021 33.91 41.32 0.85
C LEU A 1021 33.95 41.05 -0.67
N GLU A 1022 34.94 41.60 -1.38
CA GLU A 1022 35.14 41.31 -2.80
C GLU A 1022 35.55 39.85 -3.03
N GLY A 1023 36.35 39.27 -2.13
CA GLY A 1023 36.69 37.85 -2.14
C GLY A 1023 35.49 36.94 -1.93
N ILE A 1024 34.58 37.30 -1.03
CA ILE A 1024 33.30 36.61 -0.82
C ILE A 1024 32.44 36.68 -2.09
N ARG A 1025 32.24 37.90 -2.63
CA ARG A 1025 31.49 38.13 -3.87
C ARG A 1025 32.03 37.28 -5.02
N SER A 1026 33.34 37.31 -5.21
CA SER A 1026 34.05 36.55 -6.25
C SER A 1026 33.89 35.05 -6.06
N SER A 1027 34.18 34.51 -4.87
CA SER A 1027 34.15 33.06 -4.61
C SER A 1027 32.75 32.47 -4.80
N LEU A 1028 31.70 33.18 -4.36
CA LEU A 1028 30.32 32.73 -4.48
C LEU A 1028 29.77 32.88 -5.91
N SER A 1029 30.10 33.98 -6.61
CA SER A 1029 29.48 34.34 -7.90
C SER A 1029 30.24 33.83 -9.14
N SER A 1030 31.53 33.49 -9.02
CA SER A 1030 32.33 33.06 -10.17
C SER A 1030 31.77 31.81 -10.83
N HIS A 1031 31.84 31.72 -12.15
CA HIS A 1031 31.44 30.52 -12.87
C HIS A 1031 32.62 29.56 -13.02
N THR A 1032 32.39 28.30 -12.69
CA THR A 1032 33.29 27.16 -12.89
C THR A 1032 32.59 26.11 -13.75
N GLU A 1033 33.24 24.98 -14.03
CA GLU A 1033 32.59 23.80 -14.61
C GLU A 1033 31.38 23.28 -13.78
N GLU A 1034 31.32 23.60 -12.49
CA GLU A 1034 30.19 23.28 -11.60
C GLU A 1034 29.12 24.39 -11.54
N GLY A 1035 29.29 25.48 -12.29
CA GLY A 1035 28.44 26.67 -12.25
C GLY A 1035 28.90 27.67 -11.19
N TYR A 1036 27.94 28.28 -10.48
CA TYR A 1036 28.16 29.24 -9.39
C TYR A 1036 27.47 28.75 -8.10
N ALA A 1037 27.86 29.28 -6.93
CA ALA A 1037 27.22 28.95 -5.66
C ALA A 1037 26.02 29.86 -5.41
N TYR A 1038 26.26 31.18 -5.38
CA TYR A 1038 25.24 32.21 -5.23
C TYR A 1038 25.61 33.44 -6.04
N ARG A 1039 24.60 34.15 -6.55
CA ARG A 1039 24.77 35.49 -7.10
C ARG A 1039 24.74 36.49 -5.95
N VAL A 1040 25.81 37.27 -5.80
CA VAL A 1040 25.94 38.24 -4.71
C VAL A 1040 25.67 39.65 -5.22
N ASP A 1041 24.71 40.33 -4.59
CA ASP A 1041 24.39 41.74 -4.87
C ASP A 1041 24.87 42.64 -3.71
N LEU A 1042 25.66 43.66 -4.04
CA LEU A 1042 26.21 44.63 -3.09
C LEU A 1042 25.61 46.04 -3.27
N ARG A 1043 24.55 46.20 -4.08
CA ARG A 1043 23.98 47.50 -4.47
C ARG A 1043 23.19 48.20 -3.37
N LEU A 1044 22.76 47.48 -2.34
CA LEU A 1044 22.03 48.05 -1.20
C LEU A 1044 22.93 48.75 -0.16
N ARG A 1045 24.24 48.81 -0.38
CA ARG A 1045 25.17 49.58 0.45
C ARG A 1045 24.93 51.10 0.32
N PRO A 1046 25.31 51.91 1.33
CA PRO A 1046 25.16 53.36 1.24
C PRO A 1046 25.82 53.97 -0.01
N PHE A 1047 25.13 54.93 -0.63
CA PHE A 1047 25.48 55.52 -1.94
C PHE A 1047 25.45 54.54 -3.13
N GLY A 1048 24.95 53.32 -2.93
CA GLY A 1048 24.78 52.30 -3.96
C GLY A 1048 26.07 51.97 -4.68
N SER A 1049 26.00 51.78 -6.01
CA SER A 1049 27.17 51.44 -6.85
C SER A 1049 28.29 52.47 -6.82
N SER A 1050 27.99 53.73 -6.50
CA SER A 1050 28.97 54.82 -6.43
C SER A 1050 29.65 54.93 -5.06
N GLY A 1051 29.16 54.20 -4.05
CA GLY A 1051 29.75 54.16 -2.70
C GLY A 1051 30.89 53.16 -2.57
N GLU A 1052 31.73 53.38 -1.56
CA GLU A 1052 32.76 52.42 -1.15
C GLU A 1052 32.16 51.02 -0.92
N ILE A 1053 32.92 49.97 -1.23
CA ILE A 1053 32.46 48.58 -1.11
C ILE A 1053 32.13 48.19 0.34
N VAL A 1054 32.89 48.75 1.29
CA VAL A 1054 32.74 48.57 2.74
C VAL A 1054 32.90 49.91 3.42
N GLN A 1055 32.04 50.20 4.40
CA GLN A 1055 32.08 51.43 5.20
C GLN A 1055 32.16 51.12 6.69
N SER A 1056 32.66 52.08 7.47
CA SER A 1056 32.74 51.94 8.93
C SER A 1056 31.35 52.04 9.55
N ILE A 1057 31.11 51.34 10.66
CA ILE A 1057 29.84 51.38 11.39
C ILE A 1057 29.35 52.82 11.65
N PRO A 1058 30.18 53.76 12.18
CA PRO A 1058 29.77 55.14 12.35
C PRO A 1058 29.35 55.85 11.06
N SER A 1059 30.04 55.59 9.95
CA SER A 1059 29.71 56.19 8.64
C SER A 1059 28.33 55.77 8.14
N ILE A 1060 28.00 54.49 8.29
CA ILE A 1060 26.70 53.95 7.88
C ILE A 1060 25.58 54.50 8.77
N ILE A 1061 25.80 54.57 10.09
CA ILE A 1061 24.83 55.14 11.02
C ILE A 1061 24.55 56.62 10.67
N GLU A 1062 25.59 57.41 10.37
CA GLU A 1062 25.42 58.81 9.97
C GLU A 1062 24.68 58.94 8.63
N TYR A 1063 24.96 58.07 7.66
CA TYR A 1063 24.21 58.02 6.41
C TYR A 1063 22.71 57.76 6.63
N TYR A 1064 22.35 56.78 7.47
CA TYR A 1064 20.95 56.47 7.78
C TYR A 1064 20.25 57.55 8.62
N ARG A 1065 21.02 58.32 9.39
CA ARG A 1065 20.54 59.49 10.13
C ARG A 1065 20.17 60.65 9.20
N GLY A 1066 21.05 61.02 8.27
CA GLY A 1066 20.93 62.28 7.52
C GLY A 1066 20.57 62.16 6.04
N SER A 1067 20.87 61.04 5.37
CA SER A 1067 20.85 60.96 3.90
C SER A 1067 20.02 59.81 3.32
N ALA A 1068 19.82 58.72 4.06
CA ALA A 1068 19.09 57.56 3.56
C ALA A 1068 17.63 57.87 3.23
N ALA A 1069 17.21 57.50 2.03
CA ALA A 1069 15.83 57.60 1.58
C ALA A 1069 14.93 56.60 2.33
N LEU A 1070 13.62 56.88 2.36
CA LEU A 1070 12.66 56.06 3.10
C LEU A 1070 12.61 54.60 2.60
N TRP A 1071 12.84 54.36 1.31
CA TRP A 1071 12.95 53.00 0.77
C TRP A 1071 14.20 52.24 1.27
N GLU A 1072 15.32 52.92 1.52
CA GLU A 1072 16.52 52.30 2.09
C GLU A 1072 16.27 51.90 3.54
N LYS A 1073 15.48 52.69 4.26
CA LYS A 1073 15.03 52.38 5.64
C LYS A 1073 14.05 51.21 5.65
N GLN A 1074 13.14 51.15 4.67
CA GLN A 1074 12.27 50.01 4.46
C GLN A 1074 13.06 48.72 4.19
N ALA A 1075 14.04 48.77 3.28
CA ALA A 1075 14.91 47.64 2.99
C ALA A 1075 15.72 47.20 4.22
N ALA A 1076 16.15 48.17 5.04
CA ALA A 1076 16.93 47.91 6.25
C ALA A 1076 16.16 47.16 7.35
N LEU A 1077 14.83 47.09 7.29
CA LEU A 1077 14.03 46.24 8.19
C LEU A 1077 14.43 44.77 8.08
N LYS A 1078 14.90 44.32 6.91
CA LYS A 1078 15.34 42.95 6.68
C LYS A 1078 16.84 42.75 6.95
N MET A 1079 17.55 43.70 7.56
CA MET A 1079 18.97 43.51 7.84
C MET A 1079 19.19 42.46 8.93
N ARG A 1080 20.13 41.53 8.71
CA ARG A 1080 20.55 40.56 9.72
C ARG A 1080 22.02 40.18 9.56
N PRO A 1081 22.81 40.05 10.65
CA PRO A 1081 24.17 39.52 10.56
C PRO A 1081 24.15 38.05 10.15
N VAL A 1082 24.95 37.69 9.14
CA VAL A 1082 24.98 36.33 8.58
C VAL A 1082 26.34 35.67 8.61
N ALA A 1083 27.44 36.43 8.60
CA ALA A 1083 28.79 35.89 8.68
C ALA A 1083 29.77 36.89 9.32
N GLY A 1084 30.89 36.39 9.84
CA GLY A 1084 31.90 37.16 10.55
C GLY A 1084 31.53 37.38 12.01
N ASN A 1085 31.85 38.56 12.55
CA ASN A 1085 31.52 38.88 13.93
C ASN A 1085 30.01 39.19 14.08
N ILE A 1086 29.22 38.15 14.37
CA ILE A 1086 27.76 38.26 14.54
C ILE A 1086 27.38 39.25 15.65
N GLN A 1087 28.14 39.27 16.75
CA GLN A 1087 27.91 40.20 17.87
C GLN A 1087 28.09 41.66 17.44
N LEU A 1088 29.16 41.96 16.71
CA LEU A 1088 29.40 43.29 16.13
C LEU A 1088 28.28 43.69 15.16
N GLY A 1089 27.79 42.74 14.38
CA GLY A 1089 26.65 42.97 13.49
C GLY A 1089 25.37 43.34 14.26
N HIS A 1090 25.09 42.68 15.38
CA HIS A 1090 23.96 43.06 16.24
C HIS A 1090 24.15 44.44 16.88
N GLU A 1091 25.34 44.79 17.33
CA GLU A 1091 25.66 46.14 17.84
C GLU A 1091 25.40 47.22 16.77
N PHE A 1092 25.79 46.95 15.52
CA PHE A 1092 25.51 47.83 14.39
C PHE A 1092 24.00 48.01 14.17
N LEU A 1093 23.22 46.92 14.20
CA LEU A 1093 21.77 47.00 13.99
C LEU A 1093 21.03 47.73 15.12
N GLU A 1094 21.42 47.50 16.38
CA GLU A 1094 20.85 48.24 17.51
C GLU A 1094 21.18 49.75 17.42
N GLY A 1095 22.37 50.11 16.93
CA GLY A 1095 22.72 51.50 16.63
C GLY A 1095 21.91 52.11 15.47
N LEU A 1096 21.47 51.29 14.51
CA LEU A 1096 20.72 51.73 13.33
C LEU A 1096 19.21 51.86 13.59
N LYS A 1097 18.68 51.03 14.50
CA LYS A 1097 17.26 50.88 14.83
C LYS A 1097 16.51 52.20 15.10
N PRO A 1098 17.06 53.19 15.86
CA PRO A 1098 16.36 54.46 16.09
C PRO A 1098 16.09 55.26 14.82
N PHE A 1099 16.94 55.11 13.79
CA PHE A 1099 16.82 55.85 12.53
C PHE A 1099 15.92 55.14 11.52
N ILE A 1100 15.75 53.83 11.65
CA ILE A 1100 14.79 53.04 10.86
C ILE A 1100 13.38 53.22 11.44
N MET A 1101 13.23 53.07 12.77
CA MET A 1101 11.95 53.15 13.49
C MET A 1101 11.61 54.55 13.99
N ALA A 1102 12.08 55.58 13.29
CA ALA A 1102 11.71 56.97 13.57
C ALA A 1102 10.19 57.20 13.36
N PRO A 1103 9.59 58.25 13.96
CA PRO A 1103 8.17 58.53 13.81
C PRO A 1103 7.81 59.07 12.40
N TRP A 1104 7.67 58.17 11.43
CA TRP A 1104 7.33 58.51 10.05
C TRP A 1104 5.87 58.94 9.87
N LYS A 1105 5.63 59.92 9.00
CA LYS A 1105 4.27 60.29 8.59
C LYS A 1105 3.71 59.23 7.64
N SER A 1106 2.53 58.67 7.93
CA SER A 1106 1.90 57.61 7.14
C SER A 1106 1.82 57.93 5.65
N ARG A 1107 1.42 59.15 5.28
CA ARG A 1107 1.33 59.59 3.87
C ARG A 1107 2.68 59.53 3.14
N ALA A 1108 3.79 59.80 3.83
CA ALA A 1108 5.12 59.74 3.22
C ALA A 1108 5.56 58.28 2.95
N VAL A 1109 5.32 57.38 3.92
CA VAL A 1109 5.57 55.93 3.78
C VAL A 1109 4.77 55.36 2.62
N VAL A 1110 3.45 55.59 2.60
CA VAL A 1110 2.56 55.10 1.55
C VAL A 1110 2.96 55.64 0.17
N SER A 1111 3.28 56.94 0.06
CA SER A 1111 3.70 57.54 -1.21
C SER A 1111 4.98 56.91 -1.75
N GLU A 1112 5.94 56.60 -0.88
CA GLU A 1112 7.21 55.98 -1.29
C GLU A 1112 7.01 54.52 -1.70
N ILE A 1113 6.22 53.76 -0.94
CA ILE A 1113 5.87 52.37 -1.26
C ILE A 1113 5.15 52.30 -2.61
N GLU A 1114 4.16 53.16 -2.85
CA GLU A 1114 3.44 53.21 -4.13
C GLU A 1114 4.37 53.61 -5.29
N ARG A 1115 5.32 54.52 -5.07
CA ARG A 1115 6.33 54.90 -6.08
C ARG A 1115 7.20 53.71 -6.45
N MET A 1116 7.69 52.97 -5.45
CA MET A 1116 8.47 51.75 -5.67
C MET A 1116 7.67 50.66 -6.34
N ARG A 1117 6.42 50.48 -5.92
CA ARG A 1117 5.48 49.51 -6.48
C ARG A 1117 5.23 49.75 -7.97
N LYS A 1118 4.93 50.99 -8.36
CA LYS A 1118 4.75 51.36 -9.78
C LYS A 1118 5.99 51.08 -10.61
N LYS A 1119 7.18 51.35 -10.07
CA LYS A 1119 8.46 51.03 -10.74
C LYS A 1119 8.65 49.51 -10.91
N ALA A 1120 8.32 48.75 -9.88
CA ALA A 1120 8.34 47.28 -9.89
C ALA A 1120 7.43 46.68 -10.97
N ILE A 1121 6.18 47.15 -11.07
CA ILE A 1121 5.22 46.68 -12.09
C ILE A 1121 5.72 47.02 -13.49
N LYS A 1122 6.17 48.26 -13.73
CA LYS A 1122 6.65 48.70 -15.05
C LYS A 1122 7.81 47.83 -15.56
N ASN A 1123 8.72 47.45 -14.67
CA ASN A 1123 9.85 46.59 -15.01
C ASN A 1123 9.45 45.13 -15.28
N SER A 1124 8.36 44.65 -14.66
CA SER A 1124 7.79 43.31 -14.89
C SER A 1124 6.98 43.24 -16.20
N SER A 1125 6.22 44.29 -16.53
CA SER A 1125 5.37 44.37 -17.75
C SER A 1125 6.12 44.48 -19.09
N CYS A 1126 7.45 44.68 -19.08
CA CYS A 1126 8.26 44.83 -20.29
C CYS A 1126 8.72 43.49 -20.90
N LEU A 1127 8.41 42.35 -20.28
CA LEU A 1127 8.68 41.03 -20.84
C LEU A 1127 7.53 40.63 -21.77
N LEU A 1128 7.78 40.68 -23.08
CA LEU A 1128 6.93 40.03 -24.09
C LEU A 1128 6.73 38.56 -23.70
N HIS A 1129 5.52 38.03 -23.87
CA HIS A 1129 4.96 36.71 -23.49
C HIS A 1129 4.10 36.73 -22.20
N SER A 1130 2.79 36.59 -22.42
CA SER A 1130 1.66 37.01 -21.59
C SER A 1130 1.25 36.03 -20.47
N GLY A 1131 2.07 35.89 -19.42
CA GLY A 1131 1.73 35.15 -18.19
C GLY A 1131 1.62 36.05 -16.94
N MET A 1132 1.03 35.53 -15.85
CA MET A 1132 0.86 36.26 -14.59
C MET A 1132 2.12 36.20 -13.71
N ASP A 1133 2.68 37.34 -13.29
CA ASP A 1133 3.82 37.44 -12.37
C ASP A 1133 3.34 37.42 -10.90
N VAL A 1134 3.62 36.33 -10.17
CA VAL A 1134 3.17 36.15 -8.77
C VAL A 1134 3.94 37.02 -7.77
N LYS A 1135 5.09 37.57 -8.15
CA LYS A 1135 5.94 38.37 -7.28
C LYS A 1135 5.63 39.85 -7.38
N SER A 1136 5.63 40.39 -8.60
CA SER A 1136 5.50 41.82 -8.86
C SER A 1136 4.07 42.25 -9.22
N GLY A 1137 3.21 41.29 -9.58
CA GLY A 1137 1.81 41.52 -9.97
C GLY A 1137 0.94 42.17 -8.89
N MET A 1138 -0.30 42.46 -9.26
CA MET A 1138 -1.31 42.93 -8.30
C MET A 1138 -1.68 41.81 -7.33
N GLY A 1139 -1.63 42.09 -6.01
CA GLY A 1139 -1.88 41.08 -4.97
C GLY A 1139 -0.78 40.01 -4.86
N GLY A 1140 0.39 40.24 -5.47
CA GLY A 1140 1.53 39.31 -5.42
C GLY A 1140 2.38 39.44 -4.15
N ILE A 1141 3.49 38.69 -4.11
CA ILE A 1141 4.39 38.60 -2.95
C ILE A 1141 4.87 39.98 -2.48
N ARG A 1142 5.23 40.86 -3.42
CA ARG A 1142 5.73 42.20 -3.10
C ARG A 1142 4.67 43.07 -2.42
N ASP A 1143 3.37 42.84 -2.67
CA ASP A 1143 2.31 43.58 -1.99
C ASP A 1143 2.24 43.20 -0.51
N VAL A 1144 2.37 41.91 -0.20
CA VAL A 1144 2.46 41.46 1.19
C VAL A 1144 3.69 42.08 1.87
N GLU A 1145 4.87 41.97 1.26
CA GLU A 1145 6.12 42.50 1.83
C GLU A 1145 6.03 44.00 2.07
N PHE A 1146 5.56 44.77 1.07
CA PHE A 1146 5.46 46.22 1.16
C PHE A 1146 4.39 46.66 2.16
N MET A 1147 3.25 45.97 2.24
CA MET A 1147 2.23 46.22 3.25
C MET A 1147 2.81 46.03 4.65
N VAL A 1148 3.40 44.88 4.93
CA VAL A 1148 3.92 44.53 6.26
C VAL A 1148 5.04 45.49 6.67
N GLN A 1149 6.02 45.71 5.80
CA GLN A 1149 7.11 46.66 6.05
C GLN A 1149 6.62 48.10 6.24
N GLY A 1150 5.65 48.53 5.42
CA GLY A 1150 5.04 49.85 5.54
C GLY A 1150 4.33 50.04 6.86
N LEU A 1151 3.56 49.04 7.31
CA LEU A 1151 2.88 49.07 8.61
C LEU A 1151 3.88 49.09 9.76
N GLN A 1152 4.99 48.34 9.68
CA GLN A 1152 6.07 48.41 10.66
C GLN A 1152 6.66 49.83 10.74
N LEU A 1153 6.94 50.50 9.62
CA LEU A 1153 7.45 51.88 9.62
C LEU A 1153 6.42 52.89 10.16
N ILE A 1154 5.12 52.69 9.89
CA ILE A 1154 4.05 53.60 10.32
C ILE A 1154 3.76 53.48 11.83
N TYR A 1155 3.72 52.24 12.33
CA TYR A 1155 3.28 51.95 13.69
C TYR A 1155 4.40 51.59 14.65
N GLY A 1156 5.62 51.30 14.18
CA GLY A 1156 6.72 50.82 14.99
C GLY A 1156 7.00 51.69 16.21
N HIS A 1157 7.20 52.99 15.99
CA HIS A 1157 7.37 53.96 17.08
C HIS A 1157 6.14 54.10 17.98
N LYS A 1158 4.92 54.00 17.43
CA LYS A 1158 3.67 54.25 18.17
C LYS A 1158 3.23 53.10 19.06
N LYS A 1159 3.53 51.87 18.64
CA LYS A 1159 3.07 50.62 19.24
C LYS A 1159 4.21 49.80 19.85
N GLY A 1160 5.44 50.28 19.77
CA GLY A 1160 6.62 49.57 20.29
C GLY A 1160 6.94 48.29 19.52
N LEU A 1161 6.59 48.22 18.23
CA LEU A 1161 6.88 47.02 17.42
C LEU A 1161 8.40 46.85 17.28
N MET A 1162 8.86 45.61 17.34
CA MET A 1162 10.22 45.28 16.99
C MET A 1162 10.44 45.40 15.48
N ALA A 1163 11.67 45.74 15.08
CA ALA A 1163 12.11 45.69 13.70
C ALA A 1163 12.31 44.23 13.29
N GLU A 1164 11.22 43.58 12.91
CA GLU A 1164 11.21 42.20 12.46
C GLU A 1164 11.43 42.12 10.95
N GLY A 1165 12.44 41.36 10.53
CA GLY A 1165 12.84 41.21 9.14
C GLY A 1165 12.13 40.06 8.43
N ASN A 1166 11.70 39.03 9.17
CA ASN A 1166 10.95 37.92 8.62
C ASN A 1166 9.49 38.33 8.40
N THR A 1167 8.98 38.15 7.18
CA THR A 1167 7.64 38.67 6.83
C THR A 1167 6.53 38.00 7.66
N LEU A 1168 6.66 36.70 7.99
CA LEU A 1168 5.66 35.97 8.76
C LEU A 1168 5.64 36.41 10.23
N LEU A 1169 6.81 36.52 10.86
CA LEU A 1169 6.95 37.02 12.24
C LEU A 1169 6.51 38.49 12.35
N ALA A 1170 6.75 39.30 11.31
CA ALA A 1170 6.28 40.67 11.26
C ALA A 1170 4.75 40.75 11.19
N ILE A 1171 4.07 39.84 10.47
CA ILE A 1171 2.61 39.75 10.49
C ILE A 1171 2.08 39.39 11.89
N GLU A 1172 2.73 38.45 12.59
CA GLU A 1172 2.40 38.09 13.98
C GLU A 1172 2.57 39.31 14.91
N SER A 1173 3.65 40.07 14.77
CA SER A 1173 3.86 41.30 15.54
C SER A 1173 2.79 42.37 15.27
N LEU A 1174 2.30 42.46 14.03
CA LEU A 1174 1.22 43.39 13.65
C LEU A 1174 -0.14 42.94 14.21
N GLU A 1175 -0.37 41.64 14.31
CA GLU A 1175 -1.54 41.04 14.95
C GLU A 1175 -1.55 41.33 16.45
N GLU A 1176 -0.44 41.06 17.15
CA GLU A 1176 -0.29 41.33 18.60
C GLU A 1176 -0.49 42.82 18.95
N ALA A 1177 -0.11 43.73 18.05
CA ALA A 1177 -0.32 45.17 18.23
C ALA A 1177 -1.74 45.67 17.86
N GLY A 1178 -2.62 44.77 17.40
CA GLY A 1178 -3.99 45.05 16.98
C GLY A 1178 -4.11 45.83 15.67
N ILE A 1179 -3.11 45.76 14.79
CA ILE A 1179 -3.13 46.40 13.47
C ILE A 1179 -3.81 45.48 12.44
N PHE A 1180 -3.56 44.18 12.55
CA PHE A 1180 -4.38 43.14 11.93
C PHE A 1180 -5.28 42.51 12.98
N ASP A 1181 -6.49 42.13 12.57
CA ASP A 1181 -7.29 41.16 13.32
C ASP A 1181 -6.78 39.73 13.04
N GLU A 1182 -7.10 38.80 13.93
CA GLU A 1182 -6.66 37.40 13.86
C GLU A 1182 -7.00 36.76 12.50
N LYS A 1183 -8.19 37.03 11.97
CA LYS A 1183 -8.64 36.49 10.68
C LYS A 1183 -7.79 37.01 9.52
N THR A 1184 -7.48 38.30 9.50
CA THR A 1184 -6.66 38.94 8.47
C THR A 1184 -5.22 38.45 8.57
N ALA A 1185 -4.66 38.40 9.78
CA ALA A 1185 -3.30 37.90 10.00
C ALA A 1185 -3.16 36.46 9.53
N PHE A 1186 -4.11 35.58 9.89
CA PHE A 1186 -4.13 34.20 9.41
C PHE A 1186 -4.22 34.12 7.88
N ALA A 1187 -5.16 34.85 7.26
CA ALA A 1187 -5.35 34.83 5.81
C ALA A 1187 -4.10 35.30 5.05
N ILE A 1188 -3.48 36.41 5.48
CA ILE A 1188 -2.28 36.94 4.82
C ILE A 1188 -1.06 36.04 5.03
N LYS A 1189 -0.94 35.38 6.19
CA LYS A 1189 0.10 34.35 6.42
C LYS A 1189 -0.06 33.19 5.43
N ASP A 1190 -1.27 32.64 5.30
CA ASP A 1190 -1.54 31.54 4.36
C ASP A 1190 -1.33 31.96 2.90
N ASP A 1191 -1.83 33.14 2.51
CA ASP A 1191 -1.67 33.70 1.17
C ASP A 1191 -0.19 33.94 0.82
N TYR A 1192 0.61 34.46 1.76
CA TYR A 1192 2.05 34.63 1.56
C TYR A 1192 2.75 33.28 1.36
N ILE A 1193 2.49 32.30 2.22
CA ILE A 1193 3.06 30.95 2.10
C ILE A 1193 2.68 30.32 0.76
N PHE A 1194 1.43 30.45 0.34
CA PHE A 1194 0.94 29.95 -0.94
C PHE A 1194 1.66 30.58 -2.13
N LEU A 1195 1.79 31.91 -2.17
CA LEU A 1195 2.50 32.61 -3.23
C LEU A 1195 4.00 32.24 -3.27
N ARG A 1196 4.63 32.10 -2.10
CA ARG A 1196 6.04 31.65 -1.99
C ARG A 1196 6.20 30.22 -2.48
N ARG A 1197 5.24 29.34 -2.22
CA ARG A 1197 5.22 27.98 -2.76
C ARG A 1197 5.15 27.99 -4.29
N ILE A 1198 4.31 28.84 -4.90
CA ILE A 1198 4.28 28.97 -6.37
C ILE A 1198 5.67 29.38 -6.88
N GLU A 1199 6.27 30.40 -6.27
CA GLU A 1199 7.61 30.88 -6.64
C GLU A 1199 8.67 29.76 -6.51
N HIS A 1200 8.61 28.93 -5.45
CA HIS A 1200 9.54 27.81 -5.24
C HIS A 1200 9.47 26.79 -6.37
N TYR A 1201 8.27 26.33 -6.72
CA TYR A 1201 8.09 25.30 -7.76
C TYR A 1201 8.43 25.80 -9.16
N LEU A 1202 8.16 27.08 -9.45
CA LEU A 1202 8.61 27.71 -10.70
C LEU A 1202 10.15 27.76 -10.78
N GLN A 1203 10.82 28.07 -9.67
CA GLN A 1203 12.28 28.22 -9.65
C GLN A 1203 13.02 26.88 -9.66
N ILE A 1204 12.58 25.91 -8.85
CA ILE A 1204 13.28 24.63 -8.67
C ILE A 1204 13.23 23.75 -9.92
N LEU A 1205 12.30 24.01 -10.85
CA LEU A 1205 12.19 23.23 -12.08
C LEU A 1205 13.51 23.21 -12.86
N GLU A 1206 14.13 24.37 -13.05
CA GLU A 1206 15.38 24.55 -13.82
C GLU A 1206 16.46 25.38 -13.08
N ASP A 1207 16.27 25.65 -11.78
CA ASP A 1207 17.10 26.57 -10.97
C ASP A 1207 17.19 28.00 -11.54
N ARG A 1208 16.08 28.49 -12.09
CA ARG A 1208 15.98 29.82 -12.75
C ARG A 1208 15.18 30.81 -11.92
N GLN A 1209 15.53 32.09 -12.01
CA GLN A 1209 14.76 33.20 -11.43
C GLN A 1209 13.51 33.52 -12.26
N THR A 1210 12.56 32.60 -12.27
CA THR A 1210 11.25 32.81 -12.89
C THR A 1210 10.18 33.07 -11.82
N HIS A 1211 9.24 33.95 -12.15
CA HIS A 1211 8.10 34.35 -11.32
C HIS A 1211 6.78 34.31 -12.11
N THR A 1212 6.85 33.94 -13.39
CA THR A 1212 5.74 34.01 -14.32
C THR A 1212 5.09 32.65 -14.41
N ILE A 1213 3.77 32.60 -14.19
CA ILE A 1213 2.99 31.38 -14.38
C ILE A 1213 2.93 31.07 -15.88
N PRO A 1214 3.11 29.80 -16.27
CA PRO A 1214 2.90 29.34 -17.64
C PRO A 1214 1.55 29.74 -18.21
N VAL A 1215 1.49 29.89 -19.54
CA VAL A 1215 0.25 30.23 -20.26
C VAL A 1215 -0.44 29.01 -20.85
N GLU A 1216 0.32 27.95 -21.13
CA GLU A 1216 -0.21 26.74 -21.74
C GLU A 1216 -0.99 25.91 -20.71
N LYS A 1217 -2.22 25.50 -21.05
CA LYS A 1217 -3.08 24.71 -20.16
C LYS A 1217 -2.39 23.44 -19.64
N GLY A 1218 -1.57 22.79 -20.47
CA GLY A 1218 -0.80 21.60 -20.09
C GLY A 1218 0.26 21.87 -19.02
N GLU A 1219 0.98 22.99 -19.12
CA GLU A 1219 2.00 23.40 -18.15
C GLU A 1219 1.37 23.89 -16.85
N ILE A 1220 0.23 24.60 -16.92
CA ILE A 1220 -0.55 25.02 -15.74
C ILE A 1220 -1.06 23.79 -14.97
N ASN A 1221 -1.62 22.80 -15.68
CA ASN A 1221 -2.05 21.54 -15.06
C ASN A 1221 -0.86 20.81 -14.40
N THR A 1222 0.29 20.80 -15.06
CA THR A 1222 1.51 20.19 -14.50
C THR A 1222 1.94 20.91 -13.22
N LEU A 1223 1.99 22.25 -13.22
CA LEU A 1223 2.29 23.06 -12.04
C LEU A 1223 1.29 22.81 -10.90
N ALA A 1224 -0.01 22.74 -11.20
CA ALA A 1224 -1.05 22.45 -10.23
C ALA A 1224 -0.83 21.08 -9.57
N LYS A 1225 -0.53 20.05 -10.36
CA LYS A 1225 -0.20 18.71 -9.85
C LYS A 1225 1.02 18.71 -8.93
N LYS A 1226 2.09 19.41 -9.31
CA LYS A 1226 3.32 19.53 -8.51
C LYS A 1226 3.05 20.20 -7.14
N MET A 1227 2.17 21.20 -7.12
CA MET A 1227 1.93 22.04 -5.95
C MET A 1227 0.82 21.54 -5.02
N LEU A 1228 -0.28 21.04 -5.58
CA LEU A 1228 -1.51 20.73 -4.85
C LEU A 1228 -1.76 19.22 -4.73
N GLY A 1229 -0.99 18.40 -5.45
CA GLY A 1229 -1.13 16.93 -5.49
C GLY A 1229 -1.63 16.43 -6.85
N THR A 1230 -1.50 15.13 -7.09
CA THR A 1230 -1.66 14.49 -8.42
C THR A 1230 -3.06 14.62 -9.03
N ASP A 1231 -4.07 14.79 -8.18
CA ASP A 1231 -5.49 14.89 -8.56
C ASP A 1231 -5.92 16.34 -8.84
N ALA A 1232 -5.04 17.32 -8.60
CA ALA A 1232 -5.34 18.72 -8.84
C ALA A 1232 -5.31 19.06 -10.34
N ASP A 1233 -6.20 19.95 -10.74
CA ASP A 1233 -6.21 20.55 -12.06
C ASP A 1233 -5.74 22.01 -12.03
N GLY A 1234 -5.44 22.55 -13.21
CA GLY A 1234 -5.01 23.92 -13.38
C GLY A 1234 -6.09 24.95 -13.06
N GLU A 1235 -7.37 24.60 -13.15
CA GLU A 1235 -8.48 25.51 -12.90
C GLU A 1235 -8.62 25.79 -11.40
N VAL A 1236 -8.48 24.76 -10.56
CA VAL A 1236 -8.42 24.86 -9.09
C VAL A 1236 -7.24 25.71 -8.65
N LEU A 1237 -6.05 25.53 -9.26
CA LEU A 1237 -4.88 26.36 -8.95
C LEU A 1237 -5.14 27.84 -9.27
N LEU A 1238 -5.66 28.12 -10.46
CA LEU A 1238 -5.92 29.48 -10.92
C LEU A 1238 -7.02 30.16 -10.10
N GLN A 1239 -8.07 29.43 -9.71
CA GLN A 1239 -9.12 29.95 -8.84
C GLN A 1239 -8.56 30.31 -7.46
N ARG A 1240 -7.81 29.40 -6.82
CA ARG A 1240 -7.20 29.66 -5.51
C ARG A 1240 -6.24 30.85 -5.58
N LEU A 1241 -5.50 30.98 -6.68
CA LEU A 1241 -4.62 32.10 -6.92
C LEU A 1241 -5.40 33.41 -7.08
N ASP A 1242 -6.46 33.46 -7.87
CA ASP A 1242 -7.30 34.66 -8.04
C ASP A 1242 -7.91 35.12 -6.70
N GLU A 1243 -8.42 34.18 -5.89
CA GLU A 1243 -8.92 34.48 -4.55
C GLU A 1243 -7.84 35.03 -3.62
N CYS A 1244 -6.65 34.42 -3.64
CA CYS A 1244 -5.46 34.86 -2.90
C CYS A 1244 -5.08 36.30 -3.27
N ILE A 1245 -4.94 36.59 -4.57
CA ILE A 1245 -4.59 37.91 -5.09
C ILE A 1245 -5.63 38.96 -4.67
N LYS A 1246 -6.92 38.65 -4.77
CA LYS A 1246 -8.00 39.56 -4.37
C LYS A 1246 -7.94 39.86 -2.87
N ARG A 1247 -7.71 38.85 -2.02
CA ARG A 1247 -7.57 39.03 -0.57
C ARG A 1247 -6.35 39.87 -0.22
N VAL A 1248 -5.17 39.53 -0.75
CA VAL A 1248 -3.94 40.30 -0.54
C VAL A 1248 -4.14 41.75 -0.98
N ARG A 1249 -4.76 41.95 -2.15
CA ARG A 1249 -4.99 43.30 -2.67
C ARG A 1249 -5.97 44.10 -1.81
N SER A 1250 -7.07 43.49 -1.38
CA SER A 1250 -8.03 44.12 -0.47
C SER A 1250 -7.39 44.49 0.87
N ALA A 1251 -6.56 43.61 1.44
CA ALA A 1251 -5.84 43.91 2.68
C ALA A 1251 -4.83 45.05 2.50
N TYR A 1252 -4.10 45.07 1.38
CA TYR A 1252 -3.18 46.15 1.01
C TYR A 1252 -3.91 47.51 0.94
N GLU A 1253 -5.06 47.56 0.26
CA GLU A 1253 -5.85 48.79 0.12
C GLU A 1253 -6.46 49.26 1.45
N LYS A 1254 -7.03 48.33 2.22
CA LYS A 1254 -7.66 48.62 3.52
C LYS A 1254 -6.66 49.08 4.56
N HIS A 1255 -5.58 48.32 4.78
CA HIS A 1255 -4.68 48.53 5.91
C HIS A 1255 -3.53 49.50 5.61
N LEU A 1256 -2.95 49.47 4.39
CA LEU A 1256 -1.84 50.36 4.03
C LEU A 1256 -2.33 51.66 3.38
N LEU A 1257 -3.25 51.61 2.39
CA LEU A 1257 -3.71 52.82 1.70
C LEU A 1257 -4.82 53.57 2.45
N GLY A 1258 -5.53 52.89 3.37
CA GLY A 1258 -6.67 53.47 4.09
C GLY A 1258 -7.88 53.74 3.19
N GLN A 1259 -8.02 52.98 2.11
CA GLN A 1259 -9.16 53.02 1.20
C GLN A 1259 -10.13 51.92 1.62
N ALA A 1260 -11.34 52.31 2.04
CA ALA A 1260 -12.43 51.40 2.37
C ALA A 1260 -13.43 51.36 1.22
#